data_AF-A0A5Q2N2I6-F1
#
_entry.id   AF-A0A5Q2N2I6-F1
#
_cell.length_a   1.000
_cell.length_b   1.000
_cell.length_c   1.000
_cell.angle_alpha   90.00
_cell.angle_beta   90.00
_cell.angle_gamma   90.00
#
_symmetry.space_group_name_H-M   'P 1'
#
loop_
_entity.id
_entity.type
_entity.pdbx_description
1 polymer ?
#
loop_
_entity_poly.entity_id
_entity_poly.type
_entity_poly.pdbx_seq_one_letter_code
_entity_poly.pdbx_strand_id
1 'polypeptide(L)'
;MAKKGRLLLACSLSVSMSMMLSIFPTDAFAGTKALPANLMMISEQAEVTSEKGFPSPLQEVRLSLEEAIQEAKRIVTIPEDYNSFSYAFEKHSNWQGWSLTWIQQENDRTAASIHLLIDSQSGQLLRLHHWLPYDDRKQSTLSQQEAQKIATQFMQRAAPKYMAQLELEPLDPEAFPWPGQRGQRNYAFHWQRQEASIPVGNDGIRITINSDYASIESFEVTWSQKSLPSSREAISLSKAEQAFTDAGLMKLQYMQPTRYRTFSSDDRAEVLLVYRLTSPSMGRIDALTGQPFIPPQESHLDDNARKEAGDASMPMEEEAALESRALPLTPQEVEAIYKQANLLTEEQAIQAIGQWVDIPSNLRLHGADLSKRENDYVWNFRWQSQEGKMAYMNASVSATTGELLSLYLPHDYEKTIEQDKQIPLEEAQKIAEAFLQKVQPERFAQVELRENDSLWVGPLSENRYQNFYYQRLAHNIPFPGNGFYLVVDRAEQKVIQYNLTWTSAEIPAPENILSEKESHKKYLANYPLQIRYAPHYLPRLDEQQFYLLYEPKSLPNQTFSQIIDAKSGVPLDWQGQEIKKSFDGAFSDIAGHMAEKEIRRLGQAGLFVEYGEVFRPQENLSVLSLLQGLYKLNNPYSFYGPSPSDEVLVKEARENGLIAETVEGKDSVNREIITRAMIGLLNLDQAAKLEQIYQVPYEDQDRFPAGFRGYAALAWGFNLPGSNDKTFAPEETVTRAEAAVMIMRTLEIRQAM
;
A
#
# COMPACT_ATOMS: atom_id res chain seq x y z
N MET A 1 34.35 58.04 26.92
CA MET A 1 34.83 58.89 25.81
C MET A 1 33.69 59.13 24.81
N ALA A 2 33.89 59.99 23.82
CA ALA A 2 32.95 60.32 22.72
C ALA A 2 32.83 59.17 21.68
N LYS A 3 31.84 59.06 20.76
CA LYS A 3 30.55 59.77 20.49
C LYS A 3 29.68 58.90 19.52
N LYS A 4 28.37 59.18 19.46
CA LYS A 4 27.36 59.15 18.34
C LYS A 4 27.73 58.49 16.99
N GLY A 5 26.83 57.87 16.19
CA GLY A 5 25.37 57.64 16.29
C GLY A 5 24.51 58.34 15.20
N ARG A 6 23.51 57.64 14.62
CA ARG A 6 22.55 58.03 13.51
C ARG A 6 23.17 58.07 12.10
N LEU A 7 22.43 58.02 10.96
CA LEU A 7 20.97 58.15 10.67
C LEU A 7 20.53 57.26 9.46
N LEU A 8 19.21 57.20 9.18
CA LEU A 8 18.53 56.56 8.04
C LEU A 8 18.76 57.28 6.69
N LEU A 9 18.51 56.58 5.55
CA LEU A 9 17.34 56.83 4.68
C LEU A 9 17.08 55.66 3.70
N ALA A 10 16.08 55.77 2.82
CA ALA A 10 15.57 54.72 1.94
C ALA A 10 15.31 55.21 0.49
N CYS A 11 14.75 54.31 -0.34
CA CYS A 11 14.04 54.51 -1.61
C CYS A 11 14.78 54.34 -2.96
N SER A 12 14.18 53.44 -3.76
CA SER A 12 13.69 53.60 -5.15
C SER A 12 14.64 53.56 -6.38
N LEU A 13 14.37 52.54 -7.21
CA LEU A 13 14.12 52.60 -8.67
C LEU A 13 15.19 53.16 -9.64
N SER A 14 15.64 52.30 -10.56
CA SER A 14 15.19 52.25 -11.98
C SER A 14 16.27 51.73 -12.95
N VAL A 15 15.85 51.21 -14.10
CA VAL A 15 16.69 50.64 -15.17
C VAL A 15 16.81 51.62 -16.34
N SER A 16 17.98 51.72 -16.98
CA SER A 16 18.08 52.20 -18.37
C SER A 16 19.36 51.81 -19.10
N MET A 17 19.19 50.94 -20.10
CA MET A 17 19.43 51.23 -21.53
C MET A 17 20.84 51.56 -22.05
N SER A 18 21.20 50.90 -23.16
CA SER A 18 22.10 51.44 -24.21
C SER A 18 21.78 50.79 -25.57
N MET A 19 21.73 51.61 -26.62
CA MET A 19 21.53 51.21 -28.02
C MET A 19 22.79 51.53 -28.85
N MET A 20 22.90 50.96 -30.05
CA MET A 20 23.69 51.56 -31.14
C MET A 20 22.89 51.63 -32.46
N LEU A 21 23.09 52.76 -33.16
CA LEU A 21 22.65 53.09 -34.53
C LEU A 21 23.90 53.02 -35.47
N SER A 22 23.83 53.10 -36.81
CA SER A 22 22.74 52.92 -37.80
C SER A 22 23.31 52.23 -39.07
N ILE A 23 23.30 52.64 -40.36
CA ILE A 23 22.94 53.83 -41.18
C ILE A 23 22.36 53.30 -42.52
N PHE A 24 21.44 54.02 -43.18
CA PHE A 24 20.95 53.76 -44.56
C PHE A 24 21.49 54.79 -45.58
N PRO A 25 21.38 54.51 -46.89
CA PRO A 25 20.88 55.53 -47.82
C PRO A 25 19.75 55.04 -48.76
N THR A 26 19.12 56.00 -49.44
CA THR A 26 17.95 55.89 -50.34
C THR A 26 18.39 55.76 -51.83
N ASP A 27 17.59 55.83 -52.92
CA ASP A 27 16.30 56.49 -53.18
C ASP A 27 15.62 56.07 -54.52
N ALA A 28 14.46 56.68 -54.83
CA ALA A 28 13.84 56.88 -56.17
C ALA A 28 12.99 55.75 -56.85
N PHE A 29 12.35 56.10 -58.00
CA PHE A 29 10.99 55.67 -58.37
C PHE A 29 10.76 55.34 -59.88
N ALA A 30 9.62 54.69 -60.17
CA ALA A 30 8.82 54.66 -61.42
C ALA A 30 9.20 53.71 -62.60
N GLY A 31 8.20 53.25 -63.41
CA GLY A 31 8.56 52.64 -64.72
C GLY A 31 7.53 52.04 -65.71
N THR A 32 6.40 51.43 -65.32
CA THR A 32 5.31 50.91 -66.21
C THR A 32 5.56 49.75 -67.23
N LYS A 33 4.46 49.01 -67.50
CA LYS A 33 4.03 48.30 -68.74
C LYS A 33 4.40 46.82 -69.05
N ALA A 34 3.30 46.05 -69.10
CA ALA A 34 2.88 45.09 -70.15
C ALA A 34 3.37 43.62 -70.14
N LEU A 35 2.37 42.72 -70.10
CA LEU A 35 2.43 41.32 -70.57
C LEU A 35 2.40 41.25 -72.11
N PRO A 36 2.70 40.08 -72.70
CA PRO A 36 1.59 39.31 -73.28
C PRO A 36 1.54 37.84 -72.80
N ALA A 37 0.44 37.16 -73.08
CA ALA A 37 0.13 35.80 -72.62
C ALA A 37 0.27 34.75 -73.74
N ASN A 38 0.16 33.45 -73.39
CA ASN A 38 -0.62 32.54 -74.24
C ASN A 38 -1.11 31.24 -73.57
N LEU A 39 -2.29 30.80 -74.04
CA LEU A 39 -2.97 29.50 -73.90
C LEU A 39 -3.42 28.99 -72.50
N MET A 40 -4.28 27.96 -72.58
CA MET A 40 -5.34 27.58 -71.62
C MET A 40 -5.75 26.11 -71.92
N MET A 41 -6.58 25.50 -71.05
CA MET A 41 -7.33 24.22 -71.23
C MET A 41 -6.65 22.89 -70.82
N ILE A 42 -6.85 22.51 -69.55
CA ILE A 42 -7.66 21.33 -69.09
C ILE A 42 -7.55 19.98 -69.85
N SER A 43 -7.17 18.90 -69.13
CA SER A 43 -7.98 17.65 -69.01
C SER A 43 -7.54 16.70 -67.87
N GLU A 44 -8.54 16.06 -67.24
CA GLU A 44 -8.61 14.74 -66.58
C GLU A 44 -7.58 14.22 -65.53
N GLN A 45 -8.09 14.12 -64.28
CA GLN A 45 -8.19 12.94 -63.40
C GLN A 45 -7.01 11.96 -63.20
N ALA A 46 -6.58 11.86 -61.93
CA ALA A 46 -6.46 10.58 -61.22
C ALA A 46 -6.70 10.82 -59.70
N GLU A 47 -7.32 9.85 -59.01
CA GLU A 47 -7.53 9.85 -57.55
C GLU A 47 -6.39 9.10 -56.82
N VAL A 48 -6.33 9.20 -55.48
CA VAL A 48 -6.36 8.04 -54.54
C VAL A 48 -6.34 8.52 -53.07
N THR A 49 -7.55 8.53 -52.50
CA THR A 49 -7.95 8.23 -51.10
C THR A 49 -7.04 8.49 -49.87
N SER A 50 -7.53 9.39 -49.02
CA SER A 50 -7.70 9.26 -47.55
C SER A 50 -6.55 8.85 -46.63
N GLU A 51 -6.13 9.79 -45.77
CA GLU A 51 -5.81 9.47 -44.37
C GLU A 51 -7.09 9.53 -43.49
N LYS A 52 -7.10 8.80 -42.38
CA LYS A 52 -8.25 8.72 -41.46
C LYS A 52 -8.23 9.88 -40.47
N GLY A 53 -9.40 10.47 -40.19
CA GLY A 53 -9.52 11.55 -39.21
C GLY A 53 -9.27 11.08 -37.78
N PHE A 54 -8.50 11.87 -37.04
CA PHE A 54 -8.38 11.78 -35.57
C PHE A 54 -9.72 12.14 -34.90
N PRO A 55 -10.02 11.64 -33.69
CA PRO A 55 -11.22 12.00 -32.95
C PRO A 55 -11.27 13.50 -32.60
N SER A 56 -12.49 14.02 -32.44
CA SER A 56 -12.78 15.46 -32.34
C SER A 56 -12.01 16.16 -31.20
N PRO A 57 -11.51 17.40 -31.41
CA PRO A 57 -11.11 18.24 -30.29
C PRO A 57 -12.30 18.51 -29.36
N LEU A 58 -12.01 18.65 -28.06
CA LEU A 58 -12.99 19.03 -27.04
C LEU A 58 -13.64 20.37 -27.42
N GLN A 59 -14.98 20.41 -27.39
CA GLN A 59 -15.78 21.54 -27.86
C GLN A 59 -15.53 22.82 -27.07
N GLU A 60 -15.91 23.96 -27.69
CA GLU A 60 -15.92 25.28 -27.07
C GLU A 60 -16.59 25.26 -25.68
N VAL A 61 -16.11 26.12 -24.79
CA VAL A 61 -16.62 26.23 -23.42
C VAL A 61 -18.08 26.66 -23.45
N ARG A 62 -18.99 25.76 -23.07
CA ARG A 62 -20.44 25.98 -23.15
C ARG A 62 -21.02 26.73 -21.97
N LEU A 63 -20.30 26.73 -20.84
CA LEU A 63 -20.80 27.18 -19.54
C LEU A 63 -19.80 28.18 -18.95
N SER A 64 -20.26 29.40 -18.71
CA SER A 64 -19.45 30.52 -18.24
C SER A 64 -19.08 30.40 -16.75
N LEU A 65 -18.12 31.21 -16.31
CA LEU A 65 -17.74 31.29 -14.90
C LEU A 65 -18.94 31.68 -14.00
N GLU A 66 -19.84 32.55 -14.47
CA GLU A 66 -21.01 32.95 -13.69
C GLU A 66 -21.98 31.77 -13.53
N GLU A 67 -22.29 31.07 -14.62
CA GLU A 67 -23.15 29.87 -14.59
C GLU A 67 -22.53 28.76 -13.72
N ALA A 68 -21.20 28.60 -13.75
CA ALA A 68 -20.49 27.63 -12.91
C ALA A 68 -20.58 27.99 -11.42
N ILE A 69 -20.50 29.28 -11.07
CA ILE A 69 -20.69 29.76 -9.69
C ILE A 69 -22.15 29.60 -9.25
N GLN A 70 -23.13 29.83 -10.14
CA GLN A 70 -24.55 29.61 -9.85
C GLN A 70 -24.85 28.12 -9.61
N GLU A 71 -24.34 27.23 -10.45
CA GLU A 71 -24.53 25.77 -10.33
C GLU A 71 -23.79 25.19 -9.12
N ALA A 72 -22.57 25.66 -8.82
CA ALA A 72 -21.87 25.35 -7.58
C ALA A 72 -22.73 25.70 -6.35
N LYS A 73 -23.31 26.90 -6.31
CA LYS A 73 -24.21 27.35 -5.22
C LYS A 73 -25.57 26.63 -5.19
N ARG A 74 -25.99 26.01 -6.30
CA ARG A 74 -27.19 25.14 -6.35
C ARG A 74 -26.94 23.79 -5.68
N ILE A 75 -25.72 23.27 -5.74
CA ILE A 75 -25.35 21.96 -5.19
C ILE A 75 -24.83 22.09 -3.74
N VAL A 76 -24.03 23.13 -3.47
CA VAL A 76 -23.28 23.33 -2.23
C VAL A 76 -23.63 24.69 -1.61
N THR A 77 -24.00 24.69 -0.32
CA THR A 77 -24.19 25.92 0.44
C THR A 77 -22.84 26.50 0.83
N ILE A 78 -22.46 27.64 0.22
CA ILE A 78 -21.26 28.40 0.59
C ILE A 78 -21.63 29.38 1.72
N PRO A 79 -21.01 29.31 2.91
CA PRO A 79 -21.28 30.24 4.02
C PRO A 79 -20.84 31.68 3.72
N GLU A 80 -21.48 32.67 4.36
CA GLU A 80 -21.24 34.10 4.11
C GLU A 80 -19.88 34.62 4.62
N ASP A 81 -19.25 33.91 5.56
CA ASP A 81 -17.95 34.23 6.16
C ASP A 81 -16.75 33.70 5.36
N TYR A 82 -17.00 32.97 4.26
CA TYR A 82 -15.96 32.58 3.28
C TYR A 82 -15.59 33.79 2.41
N ASN A 83 -14.88 34.70 3.05
CA ASN A 83 -14.59 36.07 2.63
C ASN A 83 -13.61 36.20 1.44
N SER A 84 -12.96 35.12 1.02
CA SER A 84 -12.00 35.09 -0.09
C SER A 84 -12.43 34.09 -1.16
N PHE A 85 -12.34 34.47 -2.43
CA PHE A 85 -12.74 33.66 -3.58
C PHE A 85 -11.69 33.72 -4.70
N SER A 86 -11.37 32.58 -5.28
CA SER A 86 -10.50 32.43 -6.45
C SER A 86 -11.03 31.36 -7.39
N TYR A 87 -10.61 31.41 -8.65
CA TYR A 87 -11.01 30.45 -9.68
C TYR A 87 -9.89 30.19 -10.68
N ALA A 88 -9.95 29.04 -11.33
CA ALA A 88 -9.15 28.67 -12.48
C ALA A 88 -10.01 27.95 -13.53
N PHE A 89 -9.57 27.95 -14.79
CA PHE A 89 -10.10 27.05 -15.80
C PHE A 89 -9.09 25.92 -16.03
N GLU A 90 -9.48 24.70 -15.69
CA GLU A 90 -8.63 23.51 -15.79
C GLU A 90 -9.04 22.69 -17.02
N LYS A 91 -8.07 22.23 -17.81
CA LYS A 91 -8.30 21.44 -19.02
C LYS A 91 -7.26 20.33 -19.14
N HIS A 92 -7.74 19.09 -19.11
CA HIS A 92 -6.96 17.87 -19.26
C HIS A 92 -7.43 17.11 -20.52
N SER A 93 -6.79 15.99 -20.86
CA SER A 93 -7.14 15.20 -22.05
C SER A 93 -8.54 14.58 -21.98
N ASN A 94 -9.06 14.33 -20.77
CA ASN A 94 -10.33 13.64 -20.52
C ASN A 94 -11.46 14.52 -19.91
N TRP A 95 -11.17 15.71 -19.37
CA TRP A 95 -12.18 16.65 -18.86
C TRP A 95 -11.73 18.11 -18.93
N GLN A 96 -12.68 19.05 -18.90
CA GLN A 96 -12.43 20.50 -18.81
C GLN A 96 -13.47 21.16 -17.90
N GLY A 97 -13.05 22.06 -17.00
CA GLY A 97 -13.91 22.53 -15.91
C GLY A 97 -13.47 23.83 -15.26
N TRP A 98 -14.41 24.46 -14.57
CA TRP A 98 -14.17 25.58 -13.68
C TRP A 98 -13.82 25.07 -12.29
N SER A 99 -12.59 25.35 -11.88
CA SER A 99 -12.08 25.10 -10.54
C SER A 99 -12.38 26.34 -9.70
N LEU A 100 -13.17 26.19 -8.64
CA LEU A 100 -13.75 27.27 -7.86
C LEU A 100 -13.38 27.08 -6.39
N THR A 101 -12.72 28.07 -5.79
CA THR A 101 -12.20 27.99 -4.42
C THR A 101 -12.73 29.14 -3.58
N TRP A 102 -13.40 28.80 -2.47
CA TRP A 102 -13.78 29.74 -1.41
C TRP A 102 -12.95 29.45 -0.16
N ILE A 103 -12.48 30.51 0.50
CA ILE A 103 -11.66 30.44 1.71
C ILE A 103 -12.24 31.36 2.77
N GLN A 104 -12.38 30.84 3.98
CA GLN A 104 -12.59 31.62 5.20
C GLN A 104 -11.20 32.07 5.69
N GLN A 105 -10.87 33.36 5.57
CA GLN A 105 -9.61 33.90 6.09
C GLN A 105 -9.77 34.50 7.49
N GLU A 106 -8.89 34.10 8.41
CA GLU A 106 -8.73 34.70 9.73
C GLU A 106 -7.25 35.02 9.99
N ASN A 107 -6.92 36.26 10.35
CA ASN A 107 -5.56 36.67 10.76
C ASN A 107 -4.44 36.19 9.79
N ASP A 108 -4.63 36.45 8.49
CA ASP A 108 -3.75 36.04 7.38
C ASP A 108 -3.54 34.51 7.25
N ARG A 109 -4.48 33.70 7.77
CA ARG A 109 -4.48 32.23 7.65
C ARG A 109 -5.79 31.72 7.06
N THR A 110 -5.72 30.60 6.35
CA THR A 110 -6.87 29.78 5.95
C THR A 110 -7.47 29.13 7.21
N ALA A 111 -8.66 29.55 7.61
CA ALA A 111 -9.41 28.94 8.71
C ALA A 111 -10.23 27.72 8.22
N ALA A 112 -10.81 27.82 7.02
CA ALA A 112 -11.47 26.72 6.30
C ALA A 112 -11.48 26.99 4.79
N SER A 113 -11.71 25.97 3.95
CA SER A 113 -11.84 26.15 2.49
C SER A 113 -12.80 25.16 1.83
N ILE A 114 -13.48 25.60 0.77
CA ILE A 114 -14.32 24.78 -0.10
C ILE A 114 -13.78 24.91 -1.52
N HIS A 115 -13.32 23.78 -2.07
CA HIS A 115 -12.84 23.66 -3.45
C HIS A 115 -13.82 22.80 -4.25
N LEU A 116 -14.29 23.30 -5.39
CA LEU A 116 -15.24 22.61 -6.28
C LEU A 116 -14.70 22.61 -7.72
N LEU A 117 -14.92 21.51 -8.45
CA LEU A 117 -14.68 21.41 -9.88
C LEU A 117 -16.01 21.18 -10.62
N ILE A 118 -16.41 22.14 -11.44
CA ILE A 118 -17.64 22.10 -12.25
C ILE A 118 -17.29 21.83 -13.72
N ASP A 119 -17.84 20.77 -14.31
CA ASP A 119 -17.67 20.42 -15.72
C ASP A 119 -18.18 21.55 -16.65
N SER A 120 -17.31 22.04 -17.56
CA SER A 120 -17.59 23.22 -18.38
C SER A 120 -18.50 22.95 -19.60
N GLN A 121 -19.04 21.73 -19.73
CA GLN A 121 -19.95 21.34 -20.81
C GLN A 121 -21.36 21.00 -20.32
N SER A 122 -21.50 20.48 -19.10
CA SER A 122 -22.75 19.98 -18.52
C SER A 122 -23.11 20.53 -17.14
N GLY A 123 -22.25 21.34 -16.51
CA GLY A 123 -22.48 21.89 -15.15
C GLY A 123 -22.35 20.86 -14.02
N GLN A 124 -21.99 19.62 -14.35
CA GLN A 124 -21.83 18.54 -13.39
C GLN A 124 -20.72 18.87 -12.38
N LEU A 125 -21.01 18.77 -11.07
CA LEU A 125 -19.96 18.71 -10.05
C LEU A 125 -19.13 17.43 -10.27
N LEU A 126 -17.84 17.58 -10.53
CA LEU A 126 -16.91 16.47 -10.72
C LEU A 126 -16.16 16.15 -9.42
N ARG A 127 -15.68 17.18 -8.72
CA ARG A 127 -14.94 17.06 -7.45
C ARG A 127 -15.36 18.13 -6.46
N LEU A 128 -15.38 17.78 -5.19
CA LEU A 128 -15.56 18.67 -4.03
C LEU A 128 -14.55 18.28 -2.96
N HIS A 129 -13.93 19.26 -2.34
CA HIS A 129 -13.16 19.12 -1.09
C HIS A 129 -13.49 20.29 -0.15
N HIS A 130 -14.14 20.00 0.97
CA HIS A 130 -14.41 20.92 2.06
C HIS A 130 -13.40 20.66 3.17
N TRP A 131 -12.32 21.45 3.21
CA TRP A 131 -11.39 21.41 4.32
C TRP A 131 -11.95 22.20 5.49
N LEU A 132 -12.05 21.53 6.63
CA LEU A 132 -12.32 22.11 7.94
C LEU A 132 -11.14 21.80 8.86
N PRO A 133 -10.79 22.70 9.79
CA PRO A 133 -9.73 22.45 10.74
C PRO A 133 -10.18 21.36 11.72
N TYR A 134 -9.27 20.45 12.08
CA TYR A 134 -9.55 19.49 13.14
C TYR A 134 -9.75 20.22 14.48
N ASP A 135 -10.85 19.92 15.15
CA ASP A 135 -11.21 20.44 16.47
C ASP A 135 -11.35 19.25 17.43
N ASP A 136 -10.31 19.02 18.24
CA ASP A 136 -10.22 17.92 19.21
C ASP A 136 -11.26 18.00 20.34
N ARG A 137 -11.99 19.13 20.45
CA ARG A 137 -13.07 19.33 21.41
C ARG A 137 -14.43 18.91 20.85
N LYS A 138 -14.52 18.57 19.56
CA LYS A 138 -15.76 18.10 18.94
C LYS A 138 -15.88 16.58 19.05
N GLN A 139 -17.08 16.15 19.43
CA GLN A 139 -17.41 14.74 19.61
C GLN A 139 -18.56 14.37 18.66
N SER A 140 -18.27 13.75 17.52
CA SER A 140 -19.37 13.31 16.65
C SER A 140 -20.23 12.22 17.30
N THR A 141 -21.55 12.42 17.22
CA THR A 141 -22.60 11.44 17.52
C THR A 141 -23.21 10.80 16.26
N LEU A 142 -22.72 11.15 15.06
CA LEU A 142 -23.28 10.72 13.79
C LEU A 142 -23.06 9.22 13.57
N SER A 143 -24.13 8.45 13.30
CA SER A 143 -24.00 7.04 12.95
C SER A 143 -23.68 6.84 11.45
N GLN A 144 -23.12 5.67 11.12
CA GLN A 144 -22.83 5.26 9.74
C GLN A 144 -24.09 5.28 8.85
N GLN A 145 -25.26 4.93 9.38
CA GLN A 145 -26.53 4.96 8.64
C GLN A 145 -27.01 6.40 8.36
N GLU A 146 -26.80 7.33 9.29
CA GLU A 146 -27.10 8.74 9.08
C GLU A 146 -26.11 9.38 8.10
N ALA A 147 -24.82 9.05 8.21
CA ALA A 147 -23.81 9.45 7.23
C ALA A 147 -24.13 8.92 5.82
N GLN A 148 -24.53 7.65 5.68
CA GLN A 148 -24.97 7.06 4.42
C GLN A 148 -26.18 7.81 3.82
N LYS A 149 -27.13 8.20 4.68
CA LYS A 149 -28.30 9.00 4.30
C LYS A 149 -27.91 10.40 3.82
N ILE A 150 -26.98 11.07 4.51
CA ILE A 150 -26.44 12.38 4.10
C ILE A 150 -25.72 12.26 2.74
N ALA A 151 -24.84 11.28 2.57
CA ALA A 151 -24.11 11.01 1.33
C ALA A 151 -25.06 10.73 0.16
N THR A 152 -26.07 9.86 0.37
CA THR A 152 -27.09 9.53 -0.63
C THR A 152 -27.91 10.77 -1.03
N GLN A 153 -28.33 11.58 -0.06
CA GLN A 153 -29.07 12.82 -0.31
C GLN A 153 -28.22 13.88 -1.03
N PHE A 154 -26.90 13.91 -0.82
CA PHE A 154 -26.00 14.79 -1.57
C PHE A 154 -25.80 14.29 -3.00
N MET A 155 -25.54 12.99 -3.20
CA MET A 155 -25.41 12.38 -4.52
C MET A 155 -26.64 12.63 -5.40
N GLN A 156 -27.84 12.57 -4.85
CA GLN A 156 -29.10 12.90 -5.56
C GLN A 156 -29.15 14.35 -6.07
N ARG A 157 -28.48 15.32 -5.42
CA ARG A 157 -28.45 16.73 -5.84
C ARG A 157 -27.28 17.06 -6.75
N ALA A 158 -26.13 16.44 -6.48
CA ALA A 158 -24.87 16.66 -7.18
C ALA A 158 -24.77 15.87 -8.49
N ALA A 159 -25.21 14.61 -8.49
CA ALA A 159 -24.91 13.60 -9.51
C ALA A 159 -26.14 12.82 -10.06
N PRO A 160 -27.34 13.43 -10.23
CA PRO A 160 -28.57 12.70 -10.54
C PRO A 160 -28.49 11.88 -11.85
N LYS A 161 -27.67 12.30 -12.82
CA LYS A 161 -27.51 11.62 -14.12
C LYS A 161 -26.85 10.24 -14.03
N TYR A 162 -26.06 9.99 -12.98
CA TYR A 162 -25.34 8.71 -12.78
C TYR A 162 -26.13 7.69 -11.96
N MET A 163 -27.11 8.15 -11.14
CA MET A 163 -27.88 7.34 -10.18
C MET A 163 -28.44 6.01 -10.74
N ALA A 164 -28.86 5.98 -12.00
CA ALA A 164 -29.46 4.80 -12.63
C ALA A 164 -28.44 3.71 -13.04
N GLN A 165 -27.15 4.01 -12.93
CA GLN A 165 -26.01 3.14 -13.25
C GLN A 165 -25.09 2.94 -12.04
N LEU A 166 -25.51 3.30 -10.82
CA LEU A 166 -24.68 3.26 -9.62
C LEU A 166 -25.25 2.29 -8.59
N GLU A 167 -24.38 1.40 -8.09
CA GLU A 167 -24.68 0.50 -6.98
C GLU A 167 -23.75 0.81 -5.81
N LEU A 168 -24.30 0.90 -4.59
CA LEU A 168 -23.50 1.11 -3.38
C LEU A 168 -22.70 -0.15 -3.11
N GLU A 169 -21.38 -0.05 -3.03
CA GLU A 169 -20.58 -1.19 -2.62
C GLU A 169 -20.88 -1.57 -1.16
N PRO A 170 -20.81 -2.87 -0.80
CA PRO A 170 -20.95 -3.30 0.58
C PRO A 170 -19.97 -2.53 1.47
N LEU A 171 -20.51 -1.85 2.48
CA LEU A 171 -19.70 -1.17 3.49
C LEU A 171 -18.84 -2.20 4.22
N ASP A 172 -17.54 -1.98 4.21
CA ASP A 172 -16.57 -2.86 4.87
C ASP A 172 -16.85 -2.93 6.39
N PRO A 173 -17.19 -4.11 6.93
CA PRO A 173 -17.39 -4.28 8.38
C PRO A 173 -16.10 -4.07 9.18
N GLU A 174 -14.92 -4.18 8.56
CA GLU A 174 -13.62 -4.01 9.23
C GLU A 174 -13.32 -2.55 9.62
N ALA A 175 -14.19 -1.60 9.21
CA ALA A 175 -14.29 -0.24 9.75
C ALA A 175 -14.85 -0.19 11.20
N PHE A 176 -14.49 -1.18 12.03
CA PHE A 176 -14.55 -1.04 13.49
C PHE A 176 -13.70 0.19 13.88
N PRO A 177 -14.15 1.05 14.82
CA PRO A 177 -13.46 2.28 15.16
C PRO A 177 -12.21 1.99 16.01
N TRP A 178 -11.16 1.53 15.33
CA TRP A 178 -9.94 1.07 15.95
C TRP A 178 -9.24 2.19 16.74
N PRO A 179 -8.92 1.99 18.04
CA PRO A 179 -8.54 3.07 18.97
C PRO A 179 -7.27 3.91 18.70
N GLY A 180 -6.62 3.77 17.54
CA GLY A 180 -5.46 4.57 17.12
C GLY A 180 -5.82 5.85 16.36
N GLN A 181 -7.03 5.96 15.80
CA GLN A 181 -7.46 7.07 14.94
C GLN A 181 -7.88 8.33 15.75
N ARG A 182 -6.93 8.97 16.45
CA ARG A 182 -7.09 10.35 16.90
C ARG A 182 -6.90 11.31 15.72
N GLY A 183 -7.98 11.91 15.22
CA GLY A 183 -7.84 13.09 14.35
C GLY A 183 -8.94 13.38 13.33
N GLN A 184 -9.72 12.39 12.90
CA GLN A 184 -10.90 12.61 12.04
C GLN A 184 -11.72 11.32 11.92
N ARG A 185 -12.97 11.34 12.41
CA ARG A 185 -13.92 10.23 12.18
C ARG A 185 -14.68 10.50 10.89
N ASN A 186 -14.24 9.87 9.80
CA ASN A 186 -14.78 10.11 8.45
C ASN A 186 -15.44 8.86 7.87
N TYR A 187 -16.68 8.99 7.39
CA TYR A 187 -17.41 7.90 6.75
C TYR A 187 -17.26 8.00 5.23
N ALA A 188 -16.47 7.09 4.64
CA ALA A 188 -16.35 6.95 3.20
C ALA A 188 -17.41 5.98 2.64
N PHE A 189 -18.06 6.38 1.55
CA PHE A 189 -19.01 5.59 0.78
C PHE A 189 -18.55 5.57 -0.68
N HIS A 190 -18.63 4.41 -1.33
CA HIS A 190 -18.30 4.25 -2.74
C HIS A 190 -19.46 3.59 -3.50
N TRP A 191 -19.92 4.25 -4.56
CA TRP A 191 -20.88 3.70 -5.49
C TRP A 191 -20.14 3.32 -6.78
N GLN A 192 -20.07 2.02 -7.10
CA GLN A 192 -19.45 1.54 -8.34
C GLN A 192 -20.44 1.69 -9.50
N ARG A 193 -19.94 2.09 -10.68
CA ARG A 193 -20.69 2.07 -11.93
C ARG A 193 -21.00 0.63 -12.34
N GLN A 194 -22.24 0.38 -12.76
CA GLN A 194 -22.72 -0.88 -13.33
C GLN A 194 -23.12 -0.66 -14.80
N GLU A 195 -22.57 -1.47 -15.71
CA GLU A 195 -22.97 -1.51 -17.12
C GLU A 195 -23.49 -2.92 -17.43
N ALA A 196 -24.76 -3.05 -17.80
CA ALA A 196 -25.45 -4.34 -17.94
C ALA A 196 -25.29 -5.29 -16.71
N SER A 197 -25.32 -4.72 -15.50
CA SER A 197 -25.07 -5.42 -14.21
C SER A 197 -23.66 -6.02 -14.05
N ILE A 198 -22.68 -5.46 -14.77
CA ILE A 198 -21.26 -5.80 -14.64
C ILE A 198 -20.52 -4.54 -14.14
N PRO A 199 -19.71 -4.62 -13.06
CA PRO A 199 -19.05 -3.45 -12.49
C PRO A 199 -17.99 -2.91 -13.44
N VAL A 200 -17.97 -1.59 -13.59
CA VAL A 200 -16.99 -0.87 -14.40
C VAL A 200 -15.86 -0.42 -13.50
N GLY A 201 -14.70 -1.06 -13.64
CA GLY A 201 -13.56 -0.87 -12.75
C GLY A 201 -13.07 0.56 -12.71
N ASN A 202 -12.91 1.08 -11.50
CA ASN A 202 -12.49 2.44 -11.18
C ASN A 202 -13.50 3.54 -11.58
N ASP A 203 -14.60 3.22 -12.26
CA ASP A 203 -15.69 4.16 -12.55
C ASP A 203 -16.72 4.13 -11.41
N GLY A 204 -17.00 5.27 -10.79
CA GLY A 204 -17.90 5.37 -9.65
C GLY A 204 -18.01 6.77 -9.06
N ILE A 205 -18.68 6.85 -7.91
CA ILE A 205 -18.73 8.06 -7.08
C ILE A 205 -18.26 7.72 -5.67
N ARG A 206 -17.25 8.44 -5.19
CA ARG A 206 -16.80 8.37 -3.79
C ARG A 206 -17.31 9.59 -3.03
N ILE A 207 -17.83 9.40 -1.82
CA ILE A 207 -18.28 10.47 -0.92
C ILE A 207 -17.73 10.23 0.47
N THR A 208 -17.08 11.23 1.05
CA THR A 208 -16.58 11.21 2.43
C THR A 208 -17.39 12.19 3.26
N ILE A 209 -17.96 11.71 4.37
CA ILE A 209 -18.70 12.52 5.34
C ILE A 209 -17.79 12.81 6.53
N ASN A 210 -17.54 14.08 6.81
CA ASN A 210 -16.90 14.50 8.06
C ASN A 210 -17.92 14.36 9.19
N SER A 211 -17.67 13.50 10.17
CA SER A 211 -18.69 13.21 11.19
C SER A 211 -18.84 14.33 12.22
N ASP A 212 -17.78 15.10 12.52
CA ASP A 212 -17.78 16.16 13.57
C ASP A 212 -18.54 17.44 13.16
N TYR A 213 -18.85 17.56 11.87
CA TYR A 213 -19.68 18.61 11.29
C TYR A 213 -20.91 18.08 10.55
N ALA A 214 -21.05 16.75 10.43
CA ALA A 214 -22.08 16.04 9.64
C ALA A 214 -22.19 16.56 8.18
N SER A 215 -21.07 16.97 7.60
CA SER A 215 -20.96 17.62 6.29
C SER A 215 -20.26 16.73 5.26
N ILE A 216 -20.36 17.10 3.98
CA ILE A 216 -19.56 16.45 2.93
C ILE A 216 -18.13 16.99 3.05
N GLU A 217 -17.17 16.12 3.33
CA GLU A 217 -15.74 16.46 3.30
C GLU A 217 -15.18 16.36 1.89
N SER A 218 -15.49 15.25 1.21
CA SER A 218 -15.14 15.08 -0.20
C SER A 218 -16.25 14.40 -0.99
N PHE A 219 -16.30 14.73 -2.27
CA PHE A 219 -17.11 14.02 -3.27
C PHE A 219 -16.30 14.00 -4.57
N GLU A 220 -16.23 12.85 -5.22
CA GLU A 220 -15.46 12.65 -6.45
C GLU A 220 -16.22 11.73 -7.41
N VAL A 221 -16.32 12.16 -8.67
CA VAL A 221 -16.85 11.37 -9.79
C VAL A 221 -15.68 10.91 -10.66
N THR A 222 -15.40 9.61 -10.63
CA THR A 222 -14.49 8.97 -11.59
C THR A 222 -15.34 8.31 -12.66
N TRP A 223 -15.28 8.75 -13.91
CA TRP A 223 -16.17 8.23 -14.95
C TRP A 223 -15.53 8.30 -16.34
N SER A 224 -15.16 7.14 -16.88
CA SER A 224 -14.56 7.06 -18.19
C SER A 224 -15.59 7.19 -19.32
N GLN A 225 -15.23 8.00 -20.31
CA GLN A 225 -16.00 8.20 -21.55
C GLN A 225 -15.61 7.19 -22.64
N LYS A 226 -14.70 6.26 -22.34
CA LYS A 226 -14.23 5.22 -23.27
C LYS A 226 -15.30 4.14 -23.47
N SER A 227 -15.36 3.58 -24.67
CA SER A 227 -16.31 2.52 -25.01
C SER A 227 -16.02 1.23 -24.25
N LEU A 228 -17.02 0.69 -23.57
CA LEU A 228 -16.94 -0.63 -22.93
C LEU A 228 -17.21 -1.74 -23.96
N PRO A 229 -16.45 -2.86 -23.95
CA PRO A 229 -16.70 -4.00 -24.84
C PRO A 229 -18.08 -4.65 -24.61
N SER A 230 -18.63 -5.31 -25.63
CA SER A 230 -19.95 -5.95 -25.55
C SER A 230 -19.92 -7.24 -24.74
N SER A 231 -20.63 -7.27 -23.61
CA SER A 231 -20.79 -8.48 -22.78
C SER A 231 -21.67 -9.58 -23.38
N ARG A 232 -22.31 -9.35 -24.54
CA ARG A 232 -23.22 -10.32 -25.19
C ARG A 232 -22.56 -11.63 -25.62
N GLU A 233 -21.26 -11.59 -25.91
CA GLU A 233 -20.48 -12.74 -26.38
C GLU A 233 -19.58 -13.30 -25.27
N ALA A 234 -19.73 -12.82 -24.03
CA ALA A 234 -18.98 -13.31 -22.88
C ALA A 234 -19.26 -14.79 -22.61
N ILE A 235 -18.20 -15.55 -22.35
CA ILE A 235 -18.31 -16.93 -21.86
C ILE A 235 -18.99 -16.95 -20.49
N SER A 236 -19.68 -18.05 -20.18
CA SER A 236 -20.24 -18.26 -18.85
C SER A 236 -19.15 -18.44 -17.79
N LEU A 237 -19.42 -18.03 -16.55
CA LEU A 237 -18.52 -18.18 -15.39
C LEU A 237 -17.85 -19.57 -15.32
N SER A 238 -18.64 -20.65 -15.44
CA SER A 238 -18.11 -22.02 -15.40
C SER A 238 -17.10 -22.35 -16.51
N LYS A 239 -17.15 -21.67 -17.67
CA LYS A 239 -16.09 -21.77 -18.70
C LYS A 239 -14.85 -20.98 -18.33
N ALA A 240 -14.98 -19.85 -17.63
CA ALA A 240 -13.84 -19.09 -17.13
C ALA A 240 -13.13 -19.84 -15.98
N GLU A 241 -13.89 -20.47 -15.07
CA GLU A 241 -13.36 -21.36 -14.03
C GLU A 241 -12.64 -22.59 -14.64
N GLN A 242 -13.20 -23.16 -15.72
CA GLN A 242 -12.51 -24.19 -16.48
C GLN A 242 -11.23 -23.64 -17.13
N ALA A 243 -11.26 -22.51 -17.83
CA ALA A 243 -10.08 -21.92 -18.47
C ALA A 243 -8.96 -21.58 -17.47
N PHE A 244 -9.31 -21.06 -16.30
CA PHE A 244 -8.40 -20.83 -15.17
C PHE A 244 -7.71 -22.12 -14.72
N THR A 245 -8.43 -23.25 -14.75
CA THR A 245 -7.91 -24.58 -14.38
C THR A 245 -7.08 -25.21 -15.50
N ASP A 246 -7.58 -25.20 -16.74
CA ASP A 246 -6.97 -25.85 -17.90
C ASP A 246 -5.70 -25.10 -18.36
N ALA A 247 -5.55 -23.81 -18.03
CA ALA A 247 -4.31 -23.05 -18.20
C ALA A 247 -3.30 -23.21 -17.04
N GLY A 248 -3.67 -23.90 -15.96
CA GLY A 248 -2.79 -24.16 -14.81
C GLY A 248 -2.25 -22.90 -14.14
N LEU A 249 -3.09 -21.88 -13.90
CA LEU A 249 -2.64 -20.57 -13.41
C LEU A 249 -2.09 -20.58 -11.96
N MET A 250 -2.45 -21.58 -11.15
CA MET A 250 -1.88 -21.84 -9.83
C MET A 250 -0.70 -22.82 -9.93
N LYS A 251 0.53 -22.33 -9.79
CA LYS A 251 1.76 -23.15 -9.88
C LYS A 251 2.22 -23.65 -8.51
N LEU A 252 2.62 -24.92 -8.45
CA LEU A 252 3.25 -25.53 -7.27
C LEU A 252 4.69 -25.03 -7.14
N GLN A 253 5.05 -24.48 -5.98
CA GLN A 253 6.39 -23.97 -5.71
C GLN A 253 6.71 -23.96 -4.22
N TYR A 254 8.00 -23.93 -3.88
CA TYR A 254 8.45 -23.62 -2.53
C TYR A 254 8.49 -22.11 -2.27
N MET A 255 8.23 -21.73 -1.02
CA MET A 255 8.27 -20.37 -0.51
C MET A 255 8.91 -20.37 0.88
N GLN A 256 9.89 -19.51 1.13
CA GLN A 256 10.39 -19.24 2.47
C GLN A 256 10.01 -17.79 2.82
N PRO A 257 9.06 -17.57 3.75
CA PRO A 257 8.64 -16.23 4.16
C PRO A 257 9.75 -15.41 4.82
N THR A 258 9.68 -14.09 4.69
CA THR A 258 10.54 -13.16 5.46
C THR A 258 9.84 -12.84 6.79
N ARG A 259 10.38 -13.28 7.92
CA ARG A 259 9.86 -12.87 9.25
C ARG A 259 10.34 -11.46 9.58
N TYR A 260 9.44 -10.50 9.63
CA TYR A 260 9.72 -9.18 10.18
C TYR A 260 9.81 -9.27 11.71
N ARG A 261 10.91 -8.75 12.28
CA ARG A 261 11.17 -8.61 13.73
C ARG A 261 11.34 -9.92 14.53
N THR A 262 12.52 -10.53 14.42
CA THR A 262 13.08 -11.34 15.51
C THR A 262 14.44 -10.75 15.93
N PHE A 263 14.59 -10.42 17.22
CA PHE A 263 15.88 -10.00 17.79
C PHE A 263 16.81 -11.21 18.09
N SER A 264 16.31 -12.44 17.90
CA SER A 264 17.06 -13.69 17.89
C SER A 264 17.46 -14.07 16.46
N SER A 265 18.73 -14.39 16.24
CA SER A 265 19.31 -14.70 14.91
C SER A 265 18.86 -16.03 14.28
N ASP A 266 18.13 -16.85 15.03
CA ASP A 266 18.02 -18.29 14.78
C ASP A 266 16.61 -18.69 14.25
N ASP A 267 15.68 -17.74 14.17
CA ASP A 267 14.26 -17.99 13.93
C ASP A 267 13.84 -17.61 12.49
N ARG A 268 14.41 -18.30 11.49
CA ARG A 268 13.95 -18.20 10.09
C ARG A 268 12.52 -18.75 9.96
N ALA A 269 11.78 -18.27 8.96
CA ALA A 269 10.58 -19.00 8.54
C ALA A 269 10.95 -20.38 7.96
N GLU A 270 10.08 -21.35 8.19
CA GLU A 270 10.14 -22.67 7.55
C GLU A 270 9.96 -22.55 6.03
N VAL A 271 10.50 -23.51 5.28
CA VAL A 271 10.23 -23.59 3.84
C VAL A 271 8.87 -24.24 3.64
N LEU A 272 7.91 -23.48 3.13
CA LEU A 272 6.56 -23.94 2.83
C LEU A 272 6.45 -24.42 1.39
N LEU A 273 5.58 -25.40 1.15
CA LEU A 273 5.20 -25.85 -0.18
C LEU A 273 3.79 -25.34 -0.48
N VAL A 274 3.65 -24.52 -1.53
CA VAL A 274 2.42 -23.75 -1.80
C VAL A 274 2.01 -23.85 -3.26
N TYR A 275 0.73 -23.64 -3.54
CA TYR A 275 0.27 -23.23 -4.87
C TYR A 275 0.16 -21.70 -4.90
N ARG A 276 0.78 -21.07 -5.89
CA ARG A 276 0.76 -19.61 -6.07
C ARG A 276 0.31 -19.19 -7.47
N LEU A 277 -0.48 -18.12 -7.50
CA LEU A 277 -0.88 -17.42 -8.72
C LEU A 277 0.26 -16.54 -9.24
N THR A 278 1.13 -17.10 -10.09
CA THR A 278 2.33 -16.42 -10.62
C THR A 278 2.26 -16.01 -12.09
N SER A 279 1.31 -16.56 -12.85
CA SER A 279 1.11 -16.20 -14.27
C SER A 279 1.00 -14.69 -14.49
N PRO A 280 1.58 -14.10 -15.56
CA PRO A 280 1.40 -12.69 -15.92
C PRO A 280 -0.06 -12.23 -16.02
N SER A 281 -1.00 -13.16 -16.23
CA SER A 281 -2.42 -12.88 -16.18
C SER A 281 -2.94 -12.46 -14.79
N MET A 282 -2.22 -12.80 -13.71
CA MET A 282 -2.67 -12.66 -12.31
C MET A 282 -4.06 -13.27 -12.09
N GLY A 283 -4.35 -14.40 -12.75
CA GLY A 283 -5.62 -15.12 -12.64
C GLY A 283 -6.77 -14.55 -13.47
N ARG A 284 -6.54 -13.48 -14.23
CA ARG A 284 -7.55 -12.88 -15.10
C ARG A 284 -7.76 -13.72 -16.36
N ILE A 285 -9.01 -14.03 -16.67
CA ILE A 285 -9.43 -14.65 -17.93
C ILE A 285 -10.17 -13.61 -18.77
N ASP A 286 -9.78 -13.42 -20.02
CA ASP A 286 -10.53 -12.59 -20.96
C ASP A 286 -11.90 -13.24 -21.25
N ALA A 287 -12.98 -12.52 -21.00
CA ALA A 287 -14.32 -13.09 -21.02
C ALA A 287 -14.84 -13.37 -22.44
N LEU A 288 -14.24 -12.81 -23.49
CA LEU A 288 -14.68 -13.00 -24.88
C LEU A 288 -13.99 -14.19 -25.54
N THR A 289 -12.72 -14.42 -25.22
CA THR A 289 -11.87 -15.47 -25.78
C THR A 289 -11.72 -16.70 -24.88
N GLY A 290 -11.95 -16.54 -23.57
CA GLY A 290 -11.69 -17.58 -22.57
C GLY A 290 -10.22 -17.93 -22.40
N GLN A 291 -9.29 -17.04 -22.76
CA GLN A 291 -7.86 -17.21 -22.56
C GLN A 291 -7.36 -16.42 -21.34
N PRO A 292 -6.25 -16.80 -20.69
CA PRO A 292 -5.59 -15.97 -19.69
C PRO A 292 -5.25 -14.58 -20.27
N PHE A 293 -5.74 -13.53 -19.62
CA PHE A 293 -5.56 -12.15 -20.08
C PHE A 293 -4.14 -11.66 -19.78
N ILE A 294 -3.29 -11.62 -20.81
CA ILE A 294 -2.00 -10.95 -20.76
C ILE A 294 -2.22 -9.47 -21.17
N PRO A 295 -1.89 -8.48 -20.32
CA PRO A 295 -1.98 -7.07 -20.71
C PRO A 295 -1.09 -6.76 -21.92
N PRO A 296 -1.53 -5.94 -22.88
CA PRO A 296 -0.67 -5.51 -23.99
C PRO A 296 0.61 -4.82 -23.48
N GLN A 297 1.78 -5.33 -23.89
CA GLN A 297 3.05 -4.66 -23.62
C GLN A 297 3.36 -3.67 -24.76
N GLU A 298 3.51 -2.39 -24.43
CA GLU A 298 4.04 -1.40 -25.37
C GLU A 298 5.58 -1.42 -25.35
N SER A 299 6.23 -1.53 -26.51
CA SER A 299 7.70 -1.45 -26.57
C SER A 299 8.19 -0.04 -26.25
N HIS A 300 8.85 0.16 -25.10
CA HIS A 300 9.33 1.46 -24.60
C HIS A 300 10.48 2.11 -25.40
N LEU A 301 10.26 2.33 -26.70
CA LEU A 301 11.05 3.21 -27.56
C LEU A 301 10.61 4.67 -27.38
N ASP A 302 11.03 5.30 -26.29
CA ASP A 302 11.21 6.76 -26.19
C ASP A 302 12.21 7.09 -25.06
N ASP A 303 13.41 7.57 -25.44
CA ASP A 303 14.47 7.92 -24.49
C ASP A 303 14.12 9.12 -23.58
N ASN A 304 13.08 9.90 -23.88
CA ASN A 304 12.77 11.12 -23.14
C ASN A 304 12.00 10.87 -21.85
N ALA A 305 11.10 9.87 -21.81
CA ALA A 305 10.35 9.52 -20.59
C ALA A 305 11.30 9.15 -19.42
N ARG A 306 12.49 8.63 -19.75
CA ARG A 306 13.55 8.28 -18.80
C ARG A 306 14.15 9.48 -18.05
N LYS A 307 13.93 10.71 -18.51
CA LYS A 307 14.41 11.94 -17.86
C LYS A 307 13.45 12.51 -16.83
N GLU A 308 12.15 12.23 -16.95
CA GLU A 308 11.11 12.74 -16.02
C GLU A 308 10.65 11.66 -15.02
N ALA A 309 10.79 10.37 -15.35
CA ALA A 309 10.64 9.27 -14.39
C ALA A 309 11.89 9.03 -13.51
N GLY A 310 12.94 9.85 -13.67
CA GLY A 310 14.28 9.65 -13.07
C GLY A 310 14.42 9.91 -11.57
N ASP A 311 13.31 10.20 -10.86
CA ASP A 311 13.29 10.52 -9.41
C ASP A 311 12.15 9.78 -8.68
N ALA A 312 11.62 8.70 -9.27
CA ALA A 312 10.51 7.91 -8.74
C ALA A 312 10.91 6.48 -8.30
N SER A 313 12.18 6.10 -8.44
CA SER A 313 12.74 4.98 -7.68
C SER A 313 13.01 5.46 -6.25
N MET A 314 12.21 5.02 -5.28
CA MET A 314 12.53 5.25 -3.87
C MET A 314 13.96 4.74 -3.56
N PRO A 315 14.77 5.49 -2.79
CA PRO A 315 16.12 5.08 -2.44
C PRO A 315 16.09 3.91 -1.44
N MET A 316 16.01 2.70 -1.97
CA MET A 316 16.10 1.43 -1.22
C MET A 316 17.45 1.26 -0.50
N GLU A 317 18.40 2.18 -0.70
CA GLU A 317 19.68 2.28 -0.02
C GLU A 317 19.54 2.58 1.49
N GLU A 318 18.51 3.31 1.93
CA GLU A 318 18.30 3.62 3.36
C GLU A 318 17.57 2.48 4.11
N GLU A 319 16.71 1.72 3.42
CA GLU A 319 15.98 0.60 4.03
C GLU A 319 16.87 -0.66 4.13
N ALA A 320 17.71 -0.92 3.14
CA ALA A 320 18.78 -1.93 3.23
C ALA A 320 19.81 -1.63 4.35
N ALA A 321 19.94 -0.36 4.77
CA ALA A 321 20.78 0.03 5.90
C ALA A 321 20.11 -0.22 7.28
N LEU A 322 18.80 -0.47 7.32
CA LEU A 322 18.06 -0.81 8.56
C LEU A 322 18.06 -2.31 8.86
N GLU A 323 18.09 -3.18 7.84
CA GLU A 323 18.00 -4.64 8.01
C GLU A 323 19.24 -5.29 8.65
N SER A 324 20.35 -4.55 8.84
CA SER A 324 21.54 -5.06 9.53
C SER A 324 22.12 -4.10 10.57
N ARG A 325 21.31 -3.75 11.59
CA ARG A 325 21.83 -3.26 12.89
C ARG A 325 22.51 -4.36 13.73
N ALA A 326 23.26 -5.25 13.07
CA ALA A 326 24.37 -5.93 13.71
C ALA A 326 25.36 -4.84 14.15
N LEU A 327 25.69 -4.81 15.44
CA LEU A 327 26.68 -3.85 15.92
C LEU A 327 28.03 -4.15 15.23
N PRO A 328 28.68 -3.16 14.59
CA PRO A 328 29.94 -3.41 13.90
C PRO A 328 30.98 -3.88 14.92
N LEU A 329 31.45 -5.12 14.74
CA LEU A 329 32.38 -5.76 15.65
C LEU A 329 33.67 -4.95 15.75
N THR A 330 34.18 -4.76 16.97
CA THR A 330 35.45 -4.06 17.18
C THR A 330 36.61 -4.88 16.59
N PRO A 331 37.73 -4.24 16.18
CA PRO A 331 38.90 -4.95 15.69
C PRO A 331 39.41 -6.06 16.63
N GLN A 332 39.25 -5.91 17.94
CA GLN A 332 39.61 -6.94 18.92
C GLN A 332 38.65 -8.15 18.92
N GLU A 333 37.35 -7.93 18.79
CA GLU A 333 36.36 -9.01 18.66
C GLU A 333 36.56 -9.78 17.35
N VAL A 334 36.80 -9.04 16.27
CA VAL A 334 37.13 -9.59 14.94
C VAL A 334 38.41 -10.44 14.97
N GLU A 335 39.49 -9.95 15.60
CA GLU A 335 40.75 -10.70 15.74
C GLU A 335 40.60 -11.98 16.60
N ALA A 336 39.75 -11.94 17.63
CA ALA A 336 39.43 -13.12 18.45
C ALA A 336 38.67 -14.18 17.65
N ILE A 337 37.71 -13.77 16.82
CA ILE A 337 36.92 -14.68 15.98
C ILE A 337 37.80 -15.38 14.92
N TYR A 338 38.69 -14.66 14.20
CA TYR A 338 39.60 -15.30 13.23
C TYR A 338 40.37 -16.48 13.82
N LYS A 339 40.94 -16.27 15.02
CA LYS A 339 41.82 -17.25 15.70
C LYS A 339 41.07 -18.44 16.30
N GLN A 340 39.75 -18.34 16.45
CA GLN A 340 38.92 -19.41 17.02
C GLN A 340 38.09 -20.14 15.96
N ALA A 341 37.78 -19.51 14.83
CA ALA A 341 36.86 -20.02 13.80
C ALA A 341 37.50 -20.34 12.43
N ASN A 342 38.83 -20.19 12.27
CA ASN A 342 39.57 -20.45 11.01
C ASN A 342 39.05 -19.66 9.79
N LEU A 343 38.51 -18.46 10.00
CA LEU A 343 38.01 -17.61 8.92
C LEU A 343 39.16 -16.90 8.16
N LEU A 344 38.90 -16.57 6.90
CA LEU A 344 39.74 -15.77 6.03
C LEU A 344 39.91 -14.34 6.56
N THR A 345 41.14 -13.82 6.50
CA THR A 345 41.42 -12.40 6.76
C THR A 345 40.85 -11.49 5.66
N GLU A 346 40.85 -10.18 5.90
CA GLU A 346 40.36 -9.18 4.94
C GLU A 346 41.09 -9.31 3.58
N GLU A 347 42.42 -9.44 3.62
CA GLU A 347 43.26 -9.57 2.43
C GLU A 347 43.02 -10.91 1.70
N GLN A 348 42.76 -11.99 2.43
CA GLN A 348 42.44 -13.29 1.86
C GLN A 348 41.06 -13.31 1.19
N ALA A 349 40.07 -12.64 1.78
CA ALA A 349 38.74 -12.48 1.21
C ALA A 349 38.74 -11.56 -0.02
N ILE A 350 39.52 -10.46 -0.01
CA ILE A 350 39.76 -9.63 -1.20
C ILE A 350 40.49 -10.43 -2.30
N GLN A 351 41.48 -11.27 -1.94
CA GLN A 351 42.14 -12.17 -2.89
C GLN A 351 41.18 -13.22 -3.47
N ALA A 352 40.23 -13.74 -2.68
CA ALA A 352 39.19 -14.65 -3.18
C ALA A 352 38.30 -13.98 -4.23
N ILE A 353 37.85 -12.74 -3.99
CA ILE A 353 37.09 -11.94 -4.97
C ILE A 353 37.88 -11.77 -6.27
N GLY A 354 39.19 -11.50 -6.16
CA GLY A 354 40.12 -11.38 -7.30
C GLY A 354 40.33 -12.66 -8.14
N GLN A 355 39.89 -13.84 -7.69
CA GLN A 355 39.87 -15.06 -8.51
C GLN A 355 38.68 -15.08 -9.48
N TRP A 356 37.62 -14.38 -9.10
CA TRP A 356 36.36 -14.35 -9.84
C TRP A 356 36.29 -13.16 -10.80
N VAL A 357 36.71 -11.97 -10.34
CA VAL A 357 36.48 -10.68 -11.00
C VAL A 357 37.64 -9.71 -10.78
N ASP A 358 38.04 -8.97 -11.81
CA ASP A 358 39.02 -7.88 -11.70
C ASP A 358 38.46 -6.67 -10.95
N ILE A 359 39.12 -6.24 -9.87
CA ILE A 359 38.78 -5.02 -9.13
C ILE A 359 39.28 -3.79 -9.92
N PRO A 360 38.41 -2.84 -10.33
CA PRO A 360 38.84 -1.71 -11.16
C PRO A 360 39.86 -0.79 -10.46
N SER A 361 40.99 -0.54 -11.13
CA SER A 361 42.16 0.16 -10.55
C SER A 361 41.94 1.65 -10.22
N ASN A 362 40.81 2.22 -10.64
CA ASN A 362 40.34 3.57 -10.29
C ASN A 362 39.51 3.61 -8.99
N LEU A 363 39.09 2.48 -8.43
CA LEU A 363 38.36 2.42 -7.16
C LEU A 363 39.33 2.21 -5.98
N ARG A 364 38.93 2.65 -4.78
CA ARG A 364 39.63 2.37 -3.52
C ARG A 364 38.66 1.78 -2.51
N LEU A 365 39.16 0.91 -1.64
CA LEU A 365 38.35 0.31 -0.57
C LEU A 365 37.87 1.44 0.36
N HIS A 366 36.55 1.56 0.50
CA HIS A 366 35.89 2.57 1.31
C HIS A 366 35.39 1.98 2.64
N GLY A 367 34.97 0.72 2.63
CA GLY A 367 34.64 -0.04 3.83
C GLY A 367 34.69 -1.54 3.59
N ALA A 368 35.09 -2.26 4.64
CA ALA A 368 34.97 -3.70 4.77
C ALA A 368 34.25 -3.99 6.10
N ASP A 369 33.30 -4.94 6.09
CA ASP A 369 32.60 -5.38 7.29
C ASP A 369 32.45 -6.91 7.31
N LEU A 370 32.61 -7.49 8.51
CA LEU A 370 32.44 -8.91 8.76
C LEU A 370 31.13 -9.11 9.52
N SER A 371 30.05 -9.43 8.81
CA SER A 371 28.76 -9.71 9.44
C SER A 371 28.59 -11.21 9.72
N LYS A 372 28.11 -11.54 10.92
CA LYS A 372 27.68 -12.92 11.22
C LYS A 372 26.37 -13.20 10.48
N ARG A 373 26.33 -14.25 9.67
CA ARG A 373 25.09 -14.92 9.27
C ARG A 373 24.91 -16.20 10.11
N GLU A 374 23.73 -16.79 10.04
CA GLU A 374 23.27 -17.88 10.91
C GLU A 374 24.29 -19.01 11.12
N ASN A 375 24.85 -19.55 10.02
CA ASN A 375 25.78 -20.69 10.00
C ASN A 375 27.15 -20.38 9.36
N ASP A 376 27.43 -19.12 9.01
CA ASP A 376 28.68 -18.68 8.37
C ASP A 376 28.91 -17.19 8.64
N TYR A 377 30.14 -16.73 8.56
CA TYR A 377 30.47 -15.31 8.57
C TYR A 377 30.61 -14.82 7.13
N VAL A 378 30.16 -13.60 6.84
CA VAL A 378 30.21 -13.01 5.50
C VAL A 378 30.98 -11.70 5.56
N TRP A 379 32.05 -11.66 4.77
CA TRP A 379 32.73 -10.42 4.44
C TRP A 379 31.92 -9.66 3.40
N ASN A 380 31.67 -8.38 3.63
CA ASN A 380 31.07 -7.46 2.67
C ASN A 380 32.06 -6.31 2.44
N PHE A 381 32.27 -5.96 1.18
CA PHE A 381 33.24 -4.95 0.76
C PHE A 381 32.57 -3.90 -0.11
N ARG A 382 32.97 -2.64 0.09
CA ARG A 382 32.54 -1.49 -0.71
C ARG A 382 33.76 -0.70 -1.16
N TRP A 383 33.95 -0.59 -2.47
CA TRP A 383 34.96 0.27 -3.09
C TRP A 383 34.29 1.44 -3.82
N GLN A 384 34.92 2.61 -3.82
CA GLN A 384 34.40 3.83 -4.45
C GLN A 384 35.49 4.60 -5.22
N SER A 385 35.09 5.36 -6.23
CA SER A 385 35.93 6.35 -6.92
C SER A 385 36.26 7.53 -6.00
N GLN A 386 37.53 7.95 -5.93
CA GLN A 386 37.93 9.12 -5.13
C GLN A 386 37.75 10.46 -5.86
N GLU A 387 37.77 10.46 -7.20
CA GLU A 387 37.55 11.64 -8.04
C GLU A 387 36.80 11.23 -9.32
N GLY A 388 36.04 12.15 -9.94
CA GLY A 388 35.32 11.93 -11.20
C GLY A 388 33.83 11.57 -11.04
N LYS A 389 33.25 10.91 -12.05
CA LYS A 389 31.86 10.39 -12.00
C LYS A 389 31.78 9.32 -10.93
N MET A 390 30.80 9.44 -10.02
CA MET A 390 30.66 8.55 -8.87
C MET A 390 30.42 7.11 -9.32
N ALA A 391 31.39 6.24 -9.01
CA ALA A 391 31.37 4.82 -9.33
C ALA A 391 31.68 4.01 -8.06
N TYR A 392 30.93 2.94 -7.85
CA TYR A 392 31.13 2.02 -6.72
C TYR A 392 31.13 0.56 -7.18
N MET A 393 31.78 -0.28 -6.37
CA MET A 393 31.76 -1.73 -6.48
C MET A 393 31.40 -2.29 -5.11
N ASN A 394 30.45 -3.23 -5.05
CA ASN A 394 30.12 -3.98 -3.84
C ASN A 394 30.37 -5.46 -4.12
N ALA A 395 30.92 -6.20 -3.16
CA ALA A 395 31.02 -7.66 -3.26
C ALA A 395 31.04 -8.31 -1.88
N SER A 396 30.47 -9.51 -1.78
CA SER A 396 30.46 -10.30 -0.54
C SER A 396 30.90 -11.74 -0.76
N VAL A 397 31.67 -12.27 0.19
CA VAL A 397 32.15 -13.67 0.18
C VAL A 397 31.91 -14.35 1.53
N SER A 398 31.78 -15.68 1.51
CA SER A 398 31.93 -16.48 2.71
C SER A 398 33.31 -16.24 3.32
N ALA A 399 33.35 -15.87 4.59
CA ALA A 399 34.60 -15.75 5.34
C ALA A 399 35.15 -17.13 5.74
N THR A 400 34.38 -18.22 5.63
CA THR A 400 34.89 -19.58 5.85
C THR A 400 35.52 -20.18 4.59
N THR A 401 34.97 -19.93 3.40
CA THR A 401 35.39 -20.63 2.16
C THR A 401 35.92 -19.74 1.04
N GLY A 402 35.68 -18.42 1.08
CA GLY A 402 35.96 -17.51 -0.04
C GLY A 402 34.97 -17.62 -1.21
N GLU A 403 33.88 -18.39 -1.04
CA GLU A 403 32.78 -18.51 -2.00
C GLU A 403 32.14 -17.13 -2.27
N LEU A 404 31.97 -16.78 -3.56
CA LEU A 404 31.29 -15.53 -3.95
C LEU A 404 29.79 -15.63 -3.71
N LEU A 405 29.25 -14.71 -2.91
CA LEU A 405 27.84 -14.64 -2.52
C LEU A 405 27.10 -13.48 -3.19
N SER A 406 27.76 -12.34 -3.38
CA SER A 406 27.21 -11.22 -4.16
C SER A 406 28.30 -10.39 -4.83
N LEU A 407 27.91 -9.71 -5.90
CA LEU A 407 28.74 -8.82 -6.71
C LEU A 407 27.86 -7.72 -7.33
N TYR A 408 28.37 -6.50 -7.32
CA TYR A 408 27.88 -5.38 -8.11
C TYR A 408 29.10 -4.60 -8.61
N LEU A 409 29.28 -4.55 -9.93
CA LEU A 409 30.35 -3.80 -10.59
C LEU A 409 29.86 -2.42 -11.05
N PRO A 410 30.75 -1.42 -11.12
CA PRO A 410 30.42 -0.14 -11.71
C PRO A 410 30.09 -0.31 -13.19
N HIS A 411 28.93 0.20 -13.59
CA HIS A 411 28.46 0.24 -14.96
C HIS A 411 27.74 1.58 -15.21
N ASP A 412 27.58 1.96 -16.47
CA ASP A 412 27.08 3.29 -16.82
C ASP A 412 25.66 3.21 -17.40
N TYR A 413 24.67 3.60 -16.61
CA TYR A 413 23.26 3.65 -17.02
C TYR A 413 22.96 4.72 -18.08
N GLU A 414 23.77 5.77 -18.18
CA GLU A 414 23.59 6.86 -19.16
C GLU A 414 24.18 6.52 -20.53
N LYS A 415 25.14 5.59 -20.56
CA LYS A 415 25.86 5.17 -21.78
C LYS A 415 25.00 4.19 -22.60
N THR A 416 24.06 4.75 -23.36
CA THR A 416 23.45 4.06 -24.51
C THR A 416 24.53 3.64 -25.49
N ILE A 417 24.36 2.45 -26.07
CA ILE A 417 25.27 1.86 -27.06
C ILE A 417 24.41 1.42 -28.23
N GLU A 418 24.89 1.71 -29.44
CA GLU A 418 24.23 1.40 -30.70
C GLU A 418 23.79 -0.07 -30.76
N GLN A 419 22.57 -0.33 -31.24
CA GLN A 419 21.96 -1.67 -31.19
C GLN A 419 22.76 -2.73 -31.97
N ASP A 420 23.60 -2.31 -32.93
CA ASP A 420 24.50 -3.17 -33.72
C ASP A 420 25.65 -3.81 -32.92
N LYS A 421 25.87 -3.36 -31.68
CA LYS A 421 26.97 -3.82 -30.80
C LYS A 421 26.48 -4.64 -29.59
N GLN A 422 25.19 -4.91 -29.47
CA GLN A 422 24.63 -5.75 -28.41
C GLN A 422 24.50 -7.21 -28.86
N ILE A 423 24.97 -8.16 -28.05
CA ILE A 423 24.81 -9.59 -28.33
C ILE A 423 23.34 -10.05 -28.24
N PRO A 424 22.94 -11.14 -28.92
CA PRO A 424 21.64 -11.79 -28.74
C PRO A 424 21.39 -12.25 -27.28
N LEU A 425 20.11 -12.46 -26.94
CA LEU A 425 19.69 -12.92 -25.61
C LEU A 425 20.31 -14.28 -25.25
N GLU A 426 20.39 -15.18 -26.24
CA GLU A 426 20.94 -16.52 -26.16
C GLU A 426 22.47 -16.54 -26.02
N GLU A 427 23.16 -15.43 -26.31
CA GLU A 427 24.59 -15.26 -26.04
C GLU A 427 24.81 -14.63 -24.67
N ALA A 428 23.97 -13.67 -24.27
CA ALA A 428 23.96 -13.14 -22.92
C ALA A 428 23.67 -14.24 -21.86
N GLN A 429 22.75 -15.16 -22.17
CA GLN A 429 22.45 -16.31 -21.33
C GLN A 429 23.68 -17.20 -21.14
N LYS A 430 24.39 -17.56 -22.23
CA LYS A 430 25.61 -18.37 -22.17
C LYS A 430 26.72 -17.71 -21.34
N ILE A 431 26.79 -16.37 -21.30
CA ILE A 431 27.73 -15.64 -20.43
C ILE A 431 27.34 -15.79 -18.95
N ALA A 432 26.05 -15.68 -18.62
CA ALA A 432 25.55 -15.94 -17.27
C ALA A 432 25.78 -17.41 -16.84
N GLU A 433 25.48 -18.38 -17.71
CA GLU A 433 25.67 -19.81 -17.45
C GLU A 433 27.16 -20.17 -17.31
N ALA A 434 28.04 -19.65 -18.18
CA ALA A 434 29.48 -19.85 -18.06
C ALA A 434 30.06 -19.23 -16.78
N PHE A 435 29.52 -18.09 -16.33
CA PHE A 435 29.87 -17.51 -15.04
C PHE A 435 29.41 -18.42 -13.88
N LEU A 436 28.14 -18.84 -13.85
CA LEU A 436 27.61 -19.76 -12.83
C LEU A 436 28.37 -21.09 -12.79
N GLN A 437 28.72 -21.65 -13.95
CA GLN A 437 29.51 -22.87 -14.08
C GLN A 437 30.95 -22.69 -13.55
N LYS A 438 31.50 -21.45 -13.58
CA LYS A 438 32.80 -21.10 -12.97
C LYS A 438 32.69 -20.91 -11.46
N VAL A 439 31.71 -20.14 -10.97
CA VAL A 439 31.64 -19.73 -9.54
C VAL A 439 30.91 -20.73 -8.64
N GLN A 440 29.95 -21.49 -9.18
CA GLN A 440 28.94 -22.22 -8.40
C GLN A 440 28.52 -23.55 -9.05
N PRO A 441 29.44 -24.41 -9.54
CA PRO A 441 29.12 -25.57 -10.37
C PRO A 441 28.09 -26.54 -9.76
N GLU A 442 28.20 -26.85 -8.46
CA GLU A 442 27.30 -27.81 -7.79
C GLU A 442 25.89 -27.27 -7.55
N ARG A 443 25.77 -25.96 -7.31
CA ARG A 443 24.48 -25.28 -7.15
C ARG A 443 23.85 -24.96 -8.51
N PHE A 444 24.65 -24.69 -9.55
CA PHE A 444 24.18 -24.51 -10.92
C PHE A 444 23.55 -25.79 -11.50
N ALA A 445 24.07 -26.97 -11.14
CA ALA A 445 23.44 -28.25 -11.46
C ALA A 445 22.08 -28.52 -10.74
N GLN A 446 21.61 -27.61 -9.88
CA GLN A 446 20.37 -27.71 -9.11
C GLN A 446 19.36 -26.59 -9.43
N VAL A 447 19.60 -25.77 -10.47
CA VAL A 447 18.70 -24.67 -10.88
C VAL A 447 18.23 -24.83 -12.32
N GLU A 448 17.09 -24.22 -12.62
CA GLU A 448 16.62 -23.95 -13.99
C GLU A 448 16.56 -22.44 -14.23
N LEU A 449 16.65 -22.01 -15.50
CA LEU A 449 16.34 -20.62 -15.86
C LEU A 449 14.84 -20.38 -15.71
N ARG A 450 14.45 -19.42 -14.87
CA ARG A 450 13.07 -18.97 -14.74
C ARG A 450 12.74 -18.00 -15.88
N GLU A 451 11.62 -18.23 -16.57
CA GLU A 451 11.08 -17.26 -17.53
C GLU A 451 10.75 -15.93 -16.81
N ASN A 452 11.04 -14.80 -17.45
CA ASN A 452 10.93 -13.50 -16.80
C ASN A 452 9.47 -13.03 -16.71
N ASP A 453 8.73 -13.50 -15.70
CA ASP A 453 7.31 -13.19 -15.41
C ASP A 453 7.00 -11.69 -15.19
N SER A 454 8.01 -10.80 -15.25
CA SER A 454 7.83 -9.37 -15.03
C SER A 454 6.88 -8.77 -16.07
N LEU A 455 5.79 -8.14 -15.60
CA LEU A 455 4.95 -7.29 -16.44
C LEU A 455 5.68 -5.99 -16.86
N TRP A 456 6.71 -5.59 -16.11
CA TRP A 456 7.62 -4.51 -16.47
C TRP A 456 8.75 -5.05 -17.35
N VAL A 457 8.42 -5.25 -18.62
CA VAL A 457 9.36 -5.59 -19.69
C VAL A 457 9.29 -4.52 -20.77
N GLY A 458 10.19 -3.53 -20.66
CA GLY A 458 10.67 -2.82 -21.85
C GLY A 458 11.35 -3.82 -22.79
N PRO A 459 11.36 -3.58 -24.11
CA PRO A 459 11.69 -4.58 -25.12
C PRO A 459 13.04 -5.27 -24.84
N LEU A 460 12.99 -6.58 -24.55
CA LEU A 460 14.15 -7.40 -24.14
C LEU A 460 15.31 -7.32 -25.15
N SER A 461 15.00 -7.10 -26.42
CA SER A 461 15.97 -6.91 -27.50
C SER A 461 16.88 -5.70 -27.32
N GLU A 462 16.45 -4.64 -26.61
CA GLU A 462 17.09 -3.32 -26.64
C GLU A 462 17.82 -2.94 -25.35
N ASN A 463 17.49 -3.57 -24.23
CA ASN A 463 18.14 -3.28 -22.95
C ASN A 463 19.57 -3.86 -22.94
N ARG A 464 20.57 -2.98 -22.76
CA ARG A 464 21.98 -3.33 -22.60
C ARG A 464 22.20 -4.26 -21.40
N TYR A 465 21.42 -4.10 -20.33
CA TYR A 465 21.58 -4.84 -19.08
C TYR A 465 20.50 -5.91 -18.96
N GLN A 466 20.85 -7.16 -19.28
CA GLN A 466 19.92 -8.28 -19.30
C GLN A 466 19.89 -9.01 -17.96
N ASN A 467 18.70 -9.10 -17.37
CA ASN A 467 18.44 -9.83 -16.14
C ASN A 467 18.27 -11.33 -16.42
N PHE A 468 18.84 -12.19 -15.58
CA PHE A 468 18.57 -13.62 -15.55
C PHE A 468 18.28 -14.07 -14.11
N TYR A 469 17.23 -14.88 -13.94
CA TYR A 469 16.83 -15.47 -12.68
C TYR A 469 16.89 -16.98 -12.80
N TYR A 470 17.70 -17.63 -11.98
CA TYR A 470 17.81 -19.09 -11.95
C TYR A 470 17.24 -19.60 -10.63
N GLN A 471 16.21 -20.45 -10.69
CA GLN A 471 15.49 -20.93 -9.51
C GLN A 471 15.85 -22.38 -9.20
N ARG A 472 16.02 -22.70 -7.92
CA ARG A 472 16.41 -24.01 -7.43
C ARG A 472 15.27 -25.01 -7.60
N LEU A 473 15.59 -26.16 -8.16
CA LEU A 473 14.71 -27.33 -8.22
C LEU A 473 14.99 -28.22 -7.02
N ALA A 474 14.16 -28.10 -5.98
CA ALA A 474 14.16 -29.05 -4.87
C ALA A 474 13.06 -30.09 -5.13
N HIS A 475 13.34 -31.39 -5.07
CA HIS A 475 12.39 -32.45 -5.41
C HIS A 475 11.72 -32.27 -6.81
N ASN A 476 12.43 -31.66 -7.77
CA ASN A 476 11.92 -31.22 -9.08
C ASN A 476 10.75 -30.20 -9.03
N ILE A 477 10.64 -29.45 -7.94
CA ILE A 477 9.67 -28.35 -7.74
C ILE A 477 10.45 -27.03 -7.66
N PRO A 478 10.02 -25.97 -8.38
CA PRO A 478 10.65 -24.66 -8.30
C PRO A 478 10.63 -24.05 -6.90
N PHE A 479 11.74 -23.40 -6.53
CA PHE A 479 11.84 -22.55 -5.36
C PHE A 479 12.28 -21.14 -5.80
N PRO A 480 11.37 -20.26 -6.27
CA PRO A 480 11.74 -19.00 -6.93
C PRO A 480 12.50 -18.00 -6.04
N GLY A 481 12.42 -18.15 -4.71
CA GLY A 481 13.20 -17.41 -3.72
C GLY A 481 14.55 -18.04 -3.35
N ASN A 482 15.00 -19.08 -4.07
CA ASN A 482 16.26 -19.77 -3.81
C ASN A 482 16.97 -20.08 -5.14
N GLY A 483 18.22 -19.64 -5.28
CA GLY A 483 18.97 -19.72 -6.54
C GLY A 483 19.83 -18.49 -6.78
N PHE A 484 19.88 -18.03 -8.04
CA PHE A 484 20.74 -16.94 -8.49
C PHE A 484 19.96 -15.83 -9.19
N TYR A 485 20.40 -14.60 -9.00
CA TYR A 485 20.04 -13.45 -9.84
C TYR A 485 21.32 -12.87 -10.46
N LEU A 486 21.32 -12.63 -11.77
CA LEU A 486 22.44 -12.07 -12.52
C LEU A 486 21.99 -10.96 -13.45
N VAL A 487 22.89 -10.01 -13.70
CA VAL A 487 22.77 -9.02 -14.79
C VAL A 487 23.98 -9.10 -15.69
N VAL A 488 23.75 -9.30 -16.99
CA VAL A 488 24.77 -9.33 -18.04
C VAL A 488 24.73 -8.03 -18.83
N ASP A 489 25.87 -7.36 -18.96
CA ASP A 489 26.07 -6.29 -19.92
C ASP A 489 26.27 -6.88 -21.32
N ARG A 490 25.30 -6.67 -22.20
CA ARG A 490 25.28 -7.21 -23.57
C ARG A 490 26.26 -6.51 -24.53
N ALA A 491 26.83 -5.38 -24.13
CA ALA A 491 27.81 -4.65 -24.92
C ALA A 491 29.25 -4.86 -24.41
N GLU A 492 29.44 -4.93 -23.09
CA GLU A 492 30.75 -5.26 -22.49
C GLU A 492 30.93 -6.78 -22.21
N GLN A 493 29.94 -7.59 -22.62
CA GLN A 493 29.92 -9.06 -22.63
C GLN A 493 30.34 -9.71 -21.31
N LYS A 494 29.88 -9.16 -20.19
CA LYS A 494 30.29 -9.57 -18.84
C LYS A 494 29.13 -9.55 -17.85
N VAL A 495 29.20 -10.39 -16.81
CA VAL A 495 28.33 -10.28 -15.64
C VAL A 495 28.75 -9.03 -14.86
N ILE A 496 27.79 -8.12 -14.62
CA ILE A 496 27.99 -6.87 -13.86
C ILE A 496 27.33 -6.92 -12.48
N GLN A 497 26.34 -7.77 -12.28
CA GLN A 497 25.71 -8.01 -10.98
C GLN A 497 25.42 -9.50 -10.83
N TYR A 498 25.64 -10.03 -9.63
CA TYR A 498 25.37 -11.42 -9.27
C TYR A 498 24.98 -11.49 -7.80
N ASN A 499 23.97 -12.30 -7.47
CA ASN A 499 23.53 -12.56 -6.10
C ASN A 499 23.13 -14.03 -5.95
N LEU A 500 23.58 -14.65 -4.85
CA LEU A 500 23.19 -15.98 -4.40
C LEU A 500 22.25 -15.89 -3.19
N THR A 501 21.04 -16.37 -3.36
CA THR A 501 20.11 -16.62 -2.25
C THR A 501 19.95 -18.13 -2.09
N TRP A 502 20.70 -18.75 -1.18
CA TRP A 502 20.63 -20.19 -0.92
C TRP A 502 20.23 -20.45 0.53
N THR A 503 19.28 -21.36 0.75
CA THR A 503 18.81 -21.69 2.10
C THR A 503 19.40 -23.01 2.59
N SER A 504 19.72 -23.04 3.88
CA SER A 504 20.11 -24.20 4.66
C SER A 504 18.97 -24.75 5.53
N ALA A 505 17.79 -24.14 5.47
CA ALA A 505 16.59 -24.66 6.11
C ALA A 505 16.15 -25.99 5.46
N GLU A 506 15.50 -26.84 6.23
CA GLU A 506 14.91 -28.08 5.71
C GLU A 506 13.81 -27.77 4.69
N ILE A 507 13.81 -28.50 3.57
CA ILE A 507 12.83 -28.34 2.50
C ILE A 507 11.87 -29.54 2.56
N PRO A 508 10.57 -29.35 2.88
CA PRO A 508 9.69 -30.47 3.13
C PRO A 508 9.40 -31.27 1.85
N ALA A 509 9.33 -32.59 1.99
CA ALA A 509 8.95 -33.48 0.88
C ALA A 509 7.52 -33.17 0.39
N PRO A 510 7.24 -33.31 -0.92
CA PRO A 510 5.94 -33.03 -1.54
C PRO A 510 4.90 -34.16 -1.28
N GLU A 511 4.79 -34.60 -0.03
CA GLU A 511 3.86 -35.64 0.39
C GLU A 511 2.49 -35.08 0.80
N ASN A 512 1.43 -35.78 0.40
CA ASN A 512 0.04 -35.46 0.71
C ASN A 512 -0.39 -34.05 0.23
N ILE A 513 0.19 -33.59 -0.88
CA ILE A 513 -0.27 -32.39 -1.59
C ILE A 513 -1.54 -32.66 -2.41
N LEU A 514 -2.34 -31.62 -2.61
CA LEU A 514 -3.45 -31.59 -3.55
C LEU A 514 -2.94 -31.83 -4.98
N SER A 515 -3.78 -32.37 -5.86
CA SER A 515 -3.52 -32.28 -7.30
C SER A 515 -3.70 -30.84 -7.80
N GLU A 516 -3.10 -30.49 -8.93
CA GLU A 516 -3.26 -29.16 -9.56
C GLU A 516 -4.75 -28.81 -9.77
N LYS A 517 -5.57 -29.77 -10.22
CA LYS A 517 -7.01 -29.55 -10.40
C LYS A 517 -7.76 -29.28 -9.08
N GLU A 518 -7.31 -29.87 -7.98
CA GLU A 518 -7.88 -29.62 -6.66
C GLU A 518 -7.40 -28.29 -6.06
N SER A 519 -6.15 -27.89 -6.30
CA SER A 519 -5.62 -26.61 -5.85
C SER A 519 -6.32 -25.43 -6.54
N HIS A 520 -6.58 -25.51 -7.85
CA HIS A 520 -7.39 -24.52 -8.57
C HIS A 520 -8.83 -24.46 -8.04
N LYS A 521 -9.47 -25.62 -7.79
CA LYS A 521 -10.81 -25.68 -7.19
C LYS A 521 -10.85 -25.10 -5.77
N LYS A 522 -9.83 -25.36 -4.95
CA LYS A 522 -9.67 -24.81 -3.59
C LYS A 522 -9.44 -23.31 -3.61
N TYR A 523 -8.64 -22.81 -4.56
CA TYR A 523 -8.43 -21.38 -4.76
C TYR A 523 -9.73 -20.67 -5.11
N LEU A 524 -10.43 -21.13 -6.15
CA LEU A 524 -11.69 -20.51 -6.62
C LEU A 524 -12.85 -20.63 -5.63
N ALA A 525 -12.83 -21.60 -4.71
CA ALA A 525 -13.79 -21.68 -3.60
C ALA A 525 -13.56 -20.61 -2.50
N ASN A 526 -12.35 -20.03 -2.43
CA ASN A 526 -12.01 -18.93 -1.52
C ASN A 526 -11.97 -17.56 -2.23
N TYR A 527 -11.67 -17.56 -3.54
CA TYR A 527 -11.55 -16.38 -4.39
C TYR A 527 -12.30 -16.61 -5.72
N PRO A 528 -13.64 -16.61 -5.73
CA PRO A 528 -14.43 -16.88 -6.92
C PRO A 528 -14.22 -15.82 -8.00
N LEU A 529 -14.34 -16.21 -9.28
CA LEU A 529 -14.17 -15.28 -10.39
C LEU A 529 -15.38 -14.33 -10.49
N GLN A 530 -15.15 -13.03 -10.39
CA GLN A 530 -16.13 -12.00 -10.75
C GLN A 530 -15.85 -11.48 -12.16
N ILE A 531 -16.90 -11.31 -12.98
CA ILE A 531 -16.81 -10.56 -14.23
C ILE A 531 -16.85 -9.05 -13.96
N ARG A 532 -15.93 -8.29 -14.55
CA ARG A 532 -15.87 -6.82 -14.50
C ARG A 532 -15.38 -6.26 -15.83
N TYR A 533 -15.63 -4.97 -16.07
CA TYR A 533 -14.76 -4.21 -16.97
C TYR A 533 -13.51 -3.78 -16.20
N ALA A 534 -12.33 -4.19 -16.67
CA ALA A 534 -11.05 -3.82 -16.10
C ALA A 534 -10.41 -2.73 -16.98
N PRO A 535 -10.10 -1.54 -16.43
CA PRO A 535 -9.34 -0.54 -17.15
C PRO A 535 -7.87 -0.94 -17.24
N HIS A 536 -7.27 -0.66 -18.39
CA HIS A 536 -5.83 -0.70 -18.61
C HIS A 536 -5.42 0.62 -19.28
N TYR A 537 -4.30 1.20 -18.83
CA TYR A 537 -3.78 2.45 -19.36
C TYR A 537 -2.60 2.14 -20.29
N LEU A 538 -2.63 2.71 -21.49
CA LEU A 538 -1.64 2.58 -22.55
C LEU A 538 -0.85 3.90 -22.62
N PRO A 539 0.32 4.01 -21.95
CA PRO A 539 0.95 5.30 -21.68
C PRO A 539 1.36 6.09 -22.92
N ARG A 540 1.67 5.43 -24.04
CA ARG A 540 2.11 6.10 -25.27
C ARG A 540 0.96 6.69 -26.08
N LEU A 541 -0.27 6.25 -25.81
CA LEU A 541 -1.49 6.73 -26.48
C LEU A 541 -2.27 7.76 -25.65
N ASP A 542 -1.86 8.03 -24.39
CA ASP A 542 -2.70 8.65 -23.34
C ASP A 542 -4.11 8.03 -23.29
N GLU A 543 -4.20 6.70 -23.48
CA GLU A 543 -5.45 6.01 -23.70
C GLU A 543 -5.71 4.95 -22.62
N GLN A 544 -6.84 5.11 -21.93
CA GLN A 544 -7.48 4.06 -21.15
C GLN A 544 -8.32 3.18 -22.09
N GLN A 545 -8.07 1.87 -22.11
CA GLN A 545 -8.92 0.86 -22.74
C GLN A 545 -9.56 -0.03 -21.66
N PHE A 546 -10.78 -0.49 -21.88
CA PHE A 546 -11.44 -1.48 -21.02
C PHE A 546 -11.45 -2.86 -21.66
N TYR A 547 -11.17 -3.86 -20.84
CA TYR A 547 -11.30 -5.29 -21.16
C TYR A 547 -12.40 -5.90 -20.30
N LEU A 548 -13.19 -6.82 -20.85
CA LEU A 548 -14.18 -7.57 -20.07
C LEU A 548 -13.49 -8.82 -19.53
N LEU A 549 -13.19 -8.83 -18.23
CA LEU A 549 -12.38 -9.87 -17.60
C LEU A 549 -13.16 -10.58 -16.50
N TYR A 550 -12.92 -11.88 -16.37
CA TYR A 550 -13.15 -12.63 -15.14
C TYR A 550 -11.89 -12.57 -14.28
N GLU A 551 -11.99 -12.19 -13.01
CA GLU A 551 -10.85 -12.14 -12.08
C GLU A 551 -11.20 -12.67 -10.68
N PRO A 552 -10.25 -13.25 -9.92
CA PRO A 552 -10.51 -13.74 -8.57
C PRO A 552 -10.84 -12.58 -7.62
N LYS A 553 -11.99 -12.66 -6.93
CA LYS A 553 -12.45 -11.65 -5.96
C LYS A 553 -12.36 -12.18 -4.52
N SER A 554 -11.94 -11.34 -3.57
CA SER A 554 -12.18 -11.63 -2.14
C SER A 554 -13.67 -11.80 -1.83
N LEU A 555 -13.96 -12.77 -0.97
CA LEU A 555 -15.22 -12.82 -0.22
C LEU A 555 -15.23 -11.70 0.85
N PRO A 556 -16.41 -11.25 1.33
CA PRO A 556 -16.48 -10.36 2.49
C PRO A 556 -15.72 -10.95 3.69
N ASN A 557 -15.13 -10.06 4.51
CA ASN A 557 -14.37 -10.43 5.71
C ASN A 557 -13.17 -11.37 5.43
N GLN A 558 -12.55 -11.28 4.25
CA GLN A 558 -11.41 -12.12 3.87
C GLN A 558 -10.37 -11.35 3.04
N THR A 559 -9.15 -11.24 3.56
CA THR A 559 -8.01 -10.64 2.86
C THR A 559 -7.74 -11.38 1.54
N PHE A 560 -7.41 -10.63 0.48
CA PHE A 560 -7.05 -11.22 -0.80
C PHE A 560 -5.70 -11.95 -0.71
N SER A 561 -5.57 -13.08 -1.40
CA SER A 561 -4.27 -13.75 -1.55
C SER A 561 -4.12 -14.46 -2.90
N GLN A 562 -2.86 -14.54 -3.31
CA GLN A 562 -2.38 -15.30 -4.45
C GLN A 562 -1.88 -16.71 -4.06
N ILE A 563 -1.89 -17.05 -2.77
CA ILE A 563 -1.17 -18.20 -2.19
C ILE A 563 -2.15 -19.10 -1.43
N ILE A 564 -2.06 -20.41 -1.65
CA ILE A 564 -2.68 -21.44 -0.80
C ILE A 564 -1.66 -22.50 -0.40
N ASP A 565 -1.81 -23.08 0.81
CA ASP A 565 -1.03 -24.24 1.24
C ASP A 565 -1.24 -25.43 0.28
N ALA A 566 -0.17 -26.13 -0.08
CA ALA A 566 -0.24 -27.22 -1.05
C ALA A 566 -0.95 -28.48 -0.54
N LYS A 567 -1.11 -28.68 0.77
CA LYS A 567 -1.72 -29.90 1.36
C LYS A 567 -3.20 -29.74 1.67
N SER A 568 -3.56 -28.61 2.29
CA SER A 568 -4.93 -28.31 2.73
C SER A 568 -5.69 -27.40 1.76
N GLY A 569 -5.00 -26.57 0.98
CA GLY A 569 -5.61 -25.55 0.13
C GLY A 569 -6.26 -24.40 0.89
N VAL A 570 -5.84 -24.11 2.13
CA VAL A 570 -6.23 -22.87 2.83
C VAL A 570 -5.46 -21.68 2.26
N PRO A 571 -6.06 -20.47 2.15
CA PRO A 571 -5.34 -19.26 1.82
C PRO A 571 -4.25 -18.93 2.83
N LEU A 572 -3.06 -18.59 2.33
CA LEU A 572 -1.94 -18.12 3.14
C LEU A 572 -1.66 -16.65 2.85
N ASP A 573 -1.15 -15.91 3.83
CA ASP A 573 -0.58 -14.59 3.60
C ASP A 573 0.86 -14.69 3.08
N TRP A 574 1.51 -13.53 2.89
CA TRP A 574 2.91 -13.46 2.44
C TRP A 574 3.92 -13.92 3.53
N GLN A 575 3.48 -14.02 4.80
CA GLN A 575 4.24 -14.57 5.92
C GLN A 575 4.08 -16.10 6.04
N GLY A 576 3.23 -16.72 5.21
CA GLY A 576 2.92 -18.15 5.24
C GLY A 576 1.89 -18.57 6.30
N GLN A 577 1.19 -17.61 6.91
CA GLN A 577 0.16 -17.85 7.92
C GLN A 577 -1.23 -17.99 7.28
N GLU A 578 -2.11 -18.81 7.87
CA GLU A 578 -3.48 -19.00 7.41
C GLU A 578 -4.31 -17.71 7.48
N ILE A 579 -4.82 -17.24 6.34
CA ILE A 579 -5.79 -16.14 6.30
C ILE A 579 -7.15 -16.68 6.72
N LYS A 580 -7.47 -16.47 8.00
CA LYS A 580 -8.77 -16.76 8.58
C LYS A 580 -9.75 -15.66 8.20
N LYS A 581 -11.00 -16.03 7.93
CA LYS A 581 -12.09 -15.07 7.74
C LYS A 581 -12.35 -14.32 9.04
N SER A 582 -12.46 -13.00 8.99
CA SER A 582 -12.87 -12.18 10.13
C SER A 582 -14.30 -12.56 10.53
N PHE A 583 -14.51 -12.88 11.80
CA PHE A 583 -15.83 -13.30 12.29
C PHE A 583 -16.85 -12.17 12.09
N ASP A 584 -18.04 -12.49 11.60
CA ASP A 584 -19.07 -11.51 11.24
C ASP A 584 -19.90 -11.00 12.43
N GLY A 585 -19.62 -11.50 13.63
CA GLY A 585 -20.36 -11.21 14.85
C GLY A 585 -21.66 -12.03 15.02
N ALA A 586 -21.89 -13.06 14.20
CA ALA A 586 -23.10 -13.88 14.23
C ALA A 586 -23.12 -14.93 15.38
N PHE A 587 -22.89 -14.49 16.62
CA PHE A 587 -23.00 -15.39 17.77
C PHE A 587 -24.43 -15.95 17.90
N SER A 588 -24.52 -17.23 18.27
CA SER A 588 -25.74 -18.04 18.24
C SER A 588 -26.63 -17.94 19.49
N ASP A 589 -26.09 -17.46 20.60
CA ASP A 589 -26.70 -17.49 21.95
C ASP A 589 -27.04 -16.11 22.53
N ILE A 590 -26.93 -15.05 21.72
CA ILE A 590 -27.13 -13.65 22.15
C ILE A 590 -28.47 -13.03 21.71
N ALA A 591 -29.29 -13.77 20.96
CA ALA A 591 -30.54 -13.26 20.40
C ALA A 591 -31.54 -12.82 21.48
N GLY A 592 -31.91 -11.54 21.48
CA GLY A 592 -32.76 -10.94 22.51
C GLY A 592 -32.04 -10.61 23.82
N HIS A 593 -30.72 -10.73 23.90
CA HIS A 593 -29.93 -10.29 25.05
C HIS A 593 -29.80 -8.76 25.04
N MET A 594 -29.83 -8.12 26.22
CA MET A 594 -29.79 -6.66 26.32
C MET A 594 -28.49 -6.03 25.77
N ALA A 595 -27.41 -6.81 25.68
CA ALA A 595 -26.12 -6.40 25.12
C ALA A 595 -25.87 -6.95 23.71
N GLU A 596 -26.89 -7.49 23.02
CA GLU A 596 -26.73 -8.16 21.71
C GLU A 596 -25.96 -7.29 20.70
N LYS A 597 -26.33 -6.01 20.58
CA LYS A 597 -25.71 -5.06 19.65
C LYS A 597 -24.21 -4.86 19.94
N GLU A 598 -23.87 -4.66 21.21
CA GLU A 598 -22.51 -4.43 21.69
C GLU A 598 -21.66 -5.68 21.48
N ILE A 599 -22.20 -6.86 21.79
CA ILE A 599 -21.54 -8.15 21.58
C ILE A 599 -21.27 -8.41 20.08
N ARG A 600 -22.27 -8.23 19.20
CA ARG A 600 -22.09 -8.40 17.74
C ARG A 600 -20.95 -7.54 17.21
N ARG A 601 -20.89 -6.27 17.62
CA ARG A 601 -19.88 -5.30 17.18
C ARG A 601 -18.47 -5.64 17.68
N LEU A 602 -18.33 -6.23 18.88
CA LEU A 602 -17.05 -6.74 19.38
C LEU A 602 -16.63 -8.02 18.65
N GLY A 603 -17.57 -8.92 18.35
CA GLY A 603 -17.30 -10.12 17.54
C GLY A 603 -16.76 -9.79 16.15
N GLN A 604 -17.28 -8.73 15.53
CA GLN A 604 -16.80 -8.19 14.24
C GLN A 604 -15.35 -7.70 14.27
N ALA A 605 -14.85 -7.25 15.43
CA ALA A 605 -13.45 -6.91 15.66
C ALA A 605 -12.59 -8.12 16.10
N GLY A 606 -13.15 -9.33 16.08
CA GLY A 606 -12.49 -10.53 16.60
C GLY A 606 -12.21 -10.48 18.10
N LEU A 607 -13.01 -9.73 18.87
CA LEU A 607 -12.94 -9.64 20.33
C LEU A 607 -13.94 -10.64 20.94
N PHE A 608 -13.53 -11.36 21.99
CA PHE A 608 -14.34 -12.37 22.67
C PHE A 608 -14.90 -13.49 21.77
N VAL A 609 -14.08 -13.93 20.80
CA VAL A 609 -14.37 -15.02 19.85
C VAL A 609 -13.67 -16.35 20.21
N GLU A 610 -13.18 -16.51 21.45
CA GLU A 610 -12.40 -17.69 21.88
C GLU A 610 -13.23 -18.99 21.93
N TYR A 611 -14.56 -18.87 21.88
CA TYR A 611 -15.51 -19.97 21.79
C TYR A 611 -16.18 -20.08 20.40
N GLY A 612 -15.68 -19.36 19.39
CA GLY A 612 -16.26 -19.32 18.05
C GLY A 612 -17.66 -18.68 18.04
N GLU A 613 -18.64 -19.38 17.46
CA GLU A 613 -20.02 -18.91 17.25
C GLU A 613 -20.88 -18.84 18.53
N VAL A 614 -20.31 -18.98 19.73
CA VAL A 614 -21.03 -18.94 21.02
C VAL A 614 -20.38 -17.90 21.93
N PHE A 615 -21.11 -16.86 22.33
CA PHE A 615 -20.55 -15.79 23.15
C PHE A 615 -20.53 -16.10 24.65
N ARG A 616 -21.51 -16.85 25.16
CA ARG A 616 -21.78 -17.13 26.58
C ARG A 616 -22.00 -15.86 27.43
N PRO A 617 -23.07 -15.07 27.18
CA PRO A 617 -23.27 -13.76 27.79
C PRO A 617 -23.38 -13.76 29.32
N GLN A 618 -23.67 -14.89 29.95
CA GLN A 618 -23.84 -15.03 31.41
C GLN A 618 -22.65 -15.71 32.10
N GLU A 619 -21.61 -16.08 31.37
CA GLU A 619 -20.37 -16.60 31.97
C GLU A 619 -19.52 -15.43 32.50
N ASN A 620 -18.78 -15.65 33.60
CA ASN A 620 -17.82 -14.67 34.11
C ASN A 620 -16.70 -14.46 33.08
N LEU A 621 -16.27 -13.21 32.88
CA LEU A 621 -15.13 -12.92 32.02
C LEU A 621 -13.83 -13.41 32.69
N SER A 622 -12.98 -14.14 31.95
CA SER A 622 -11.63 -14.50 32.43
C SER A 622 -10.66 -13.32 32.29
N VAL A 623 -9.68 -13.22 33.18
CA VAL A 623 -8.60 -12.21 33.10
C VAL A 623 -7.88 -12.29 31.75
N LEU A 624 -7.62 -13.50 31.25
CA LEU A 624 -6.98 -13.70 29.96
C LEU A 624 -7.85 -13.19 28.79
N SER A 625 -9.14 -13.52 28.78
CA SER A 625 -10.10 -13.02 27.78
C SER A 625 -10.12 -11.49 27.72
N LEU A 626 -10.07 -10.83 28.90
CA LEU A 626 -9.94 -9.37 28.98
C LEU A 626 -8.63 -8.91 28.33
N LEU A 627 -7.48 -9.43 28.76
CA LEU A 627 -6.16 -8.99 28.30
C LEU A 627 -5.94 -9.18 26.80
N GLN A 628 -6.36 -10.31 26.24
CA GLN A 628 -6.36 -10.54 24.78
C GLN A 628 -7.20 -9.49 24.06
N GLY A 629 -8.36 -9.10 24.62
CA GLY A 629 -9.19 -8.02 24.10
C GLY A 629 -8.51 -6.64 24.17
N LEU A 630 -7.92 -6.28 25.31
CA LEU A 630 -7.21 -5.01 25.49
C LEU A 630 -5.99 -4.91 24.55
N TYR A 631 -5.26 -6.01 24.34
CA TYR A 631 -4.13 -6.07 23.42
C TYR A 631 -4.56 -5.74 21.99
N LYS A 632 -5.62 -6.39 21.47
CA LYS A 632 -6.17 -6.10 20.13
C LYS A 632 -6.65 -4.66 20.01
N LEU A 633 -7.34 -4.13 21.03
CA LEU A 633 -7.84 -2.74 21.03
C LEU A 633 -6.72 -1.70 21.04
N ASN A 634 -5.58 -1.96 21.69
CA ASN A 634 -4.43 -1.04 21.66
C ASN A 634 -3.48 -1.26 20.48
N ASN A 635 -3.51 -2.43 19.82
CA ASN A 635 -2.66 -2.78 18.68
C ASN A 635 -3.48 -3.16 17.43
N PRO A 636 -4.38 -2.29 16.95
CA PRO A 636 -5.32 -2.61 15.86
C PRO A 636 -4.64 -2.89 14.52
N TYR A 637 -3.48 -2.27 14.29
CA TYR A 637 -2.70 -2.37 13.07
C TYR A 637 -1.46 -3.26 13.26
N SER A 638 -1.57 -4.30 14.09
CA SER A 638 -0.50 -5.29 14.32
C SER A 638 -0.39 -6.26 13.13
N PHE A 639 -0.11 -5.72 11.94
CA PHE A 639 0.13 -6.47 10.71
C PHE A 639 1.49 -7.20 10.70
N TYR A 640 2.33 -7.00 11.73
CA TYR A 640 3.73 -7.40 11.77
C TYR A 640 4.10 -8.07 13.10
N GLY A 641 4.07 -9.40 13.11
CA GLY A 641 4.51 -10.26 14.21
C GLY A 641 3.37 -11.08 14.87
N PRO A 642 3.70 -12.19 15.55
CA PRO A 642 2.72 -12.95 16.32
C PRO A 642 2.20 -12.12 17.48
N SER A 643 0.95 -12.37 17.89
CA SER A 643 0.45 -11.83 19.17
C SER A 643 1.27 -12.41 20.34
N PRO A 644 1.53 -11.63 21.41
CA PRO A 644 2.22 -12.13 22.59
C PRO A 644 1.46 -13.32 23.20
N SER A 645 2.19 -14.26 23.79
CA SER A 645 1.58 -15.41 24.45
C SER A 645 0.76 -15.00 25.67
N ASP A 646 -0.18 -15.85 26.07
CA ASP A 646 -1.04 -15.65 27.24
C ASP A 646 -0.23 -15.40 28.53
N GLU A 647 0.95 -16.04 28.65
CA GLU A 647 1.89 -15.81 29.75
C GLU A 647 2.50 -14.41 29.72
N VAL A 648 2.86 -13.89 28.54
CA VAL A 648 3.39 -12.52 28.37
C VAL A 648 2.31 -11.50 28.69
N LEU A 649 1.08 -11.66 28.18
CA LEU A 649 -0.05 -10.78 28.47
C LEU A 649 -0.33 -10.69 29.98
N VAL A 650 -0.37 -11.84 30.67
CA VAL A 650 -0.58 -11.88 32.14
C VAL A 650 0.61 -11.32 32.90
N LYS A 651 1.85 -11.50 32.42
CA LYS A 651 3.05 -10.90 33.01
C LYS A 651 3.04 -9.37 32.89
N GLU A 652 2.80 -8.84 31.70
CA GLU A 652 2.70 -7.39 31.45
C GLU A 652 1.57 -6.75 32.26
N ALA A 653 0.44 -7.44 32.43
CA ALA A 653 -0.66 -6.96 33.26
C ALA A 653 -0.30 -6.83 34.75
N ARG A 654 0.58 -7.69 35.27
CA ARG A 654 1.14 -7.57 36.63
C ARG A 654 2.19 -6.46 36.72
N GLU A 655 3.12 -6.40 35.76
CA GLU A 655 4.20 -5.39 35.74
C GLU A 655 3.66 -3.96 35.59
N ASN A 656 2.54 -3.77 34.88
CA ASN A 656 1.84 -2.49 34.79
C ASN A 656 0.84 -2.24 35.96
N GLY A 657 0.65 -3.19 36.87
CA GLY A 657 -0.21 -3.06 38.05
C GLY A 657 -1.71 -3.11 37.79
N LEU A 658 -2.16 -3.72 36.68
CA LEU A 658 -3.58 -3.92 36.38
C LEU A 658 -4.19 -5.09 37.17
N ILE A 659 -3.39 -6.12 37.47
CA ILE A 659 -3.75 -7.28 38.29
C ILE A 659 -2.67 -7.54 39.34
N ALA A 660 -3.06 -8.12 40.49
CA ALA A 660 -2.12 -8.49 41.55
C ALA A 660 -1.30 -9.74 41.18
N GLU A 661 -0.13 -9.94 41.79
CA GLU A 661 0.75 -11.08 41.52
C GLU A 661 0.07 -12.44 41.69
N THR A 662 -0.88 -12.54 42.63
CA THR A 662 -1.62 -13.77 42.94
C THR A 662 -2.76 -14.10 41.95
N VAL A 663 -3.08 -13.22 41.00
CA VAL A 663 -4.16 -13.43 40.03
C VAL A 663 -3.62 -14.22 38.82
N GLU A 664 -4.29 -15.29 38.44
CA GLU A 664 -4.02 -16.08 37.24
C GLU A 664 -4.92 -15.67 36.06
N GLY A 665 -4.48 -15.93 34.82
CA GLY A 665 -5.26 -15.60 33.62
C GLY A 665 -6.62 -16.33 33.53
N LYS A 666 -6.77 -17.47 34.21
CA LYS A 666 -8.03 -18.23 34.29
C LYS A 666 -9.07 -17.63 35.25
N ASP A 667 -8.67 -16.72 36.12
CA ASP A 667 -9.52 -16.23 37.20
C ASP A 667 -10.59 -15.26 36.67
N SER A 668 -11.69 -15.11 37.40
CA SER A 668 -12.77 -14.18 37.03
C SER A 668 -12.34 -12.72 37.23
N VAL A 669 -12.59 -11.90 36.22
CA VAL A 669 -12.47 -10.43 36.31
C VAL A 669 -13.50 -9.89 37.29
N ASN A 670 -13.04 -9.09 38.27
CA ASN A 670 -13.92 -8.31 39.13
C ASN A 670 -14.14 -6.89 38.57
N ARG A 671 -15.10 -6.17 39.14
CA ARG A 671 -15.49 -4.83 38.67
C ARG A 671 -14.36 -3.81 38.83
N GLU A 672 -13.49 -3.97 39.82
CA GLU A 672 -12.24 -3.22 39.93
C GLU A 672 -11.33 -3.39 38.70
N ILE A 673 -10.96 -4.62 38.35
CA ILE A 673 -9.98 -4.92 37.29
C ILE A 673 -10.47 -4.37 35.95
N ILE A 674 -11.72 -4.61 35.56
CA ILE A 674 -12.24 -4.08 34.30
C ILE A 674 -12.33 -2.55 34.32
N THR A 675 -12.68 -1.93 35.45
CA THR A 675 -12.73 -0.46 35.53
C THR A 675 -11.34 0.17 35.46
N ARG A 676 -10.32 -0.43 36.10
CA ARG A 676 -8.91 -0.02 35.92
C ARG A 676 -8.50 -0.14 34.46
N ALA A 677 -8.83 -1.26 33.80
CA ALA A 677 -8.58 -1.46 32.37
C ALA A 677 -9.27 -0.41 31.47
N MET A 678 -10.54 -0.08 31.73
CA MET A 678 -11.28 0.88 30.92
C MET A 678 -10.72 2.30 31.05
N ILE A 679 -10.43 2.75 32.27
CA ILE A 679 -9.82 4.07 32.53
C ILE A 679 -8.38 4.13 31.98
N GLY A 680 -7.64 3.03 31.99
CA GLY A 680 -6.35 2.92 31.31
C GLY A 680 -6.45 2.97 29.78
N LEU A 681 -7.50 2.37 29.19
CA LEU A 681 -7.82 2.54 27.77
C LEU A 681 -8.12 4.00 27.40
N LEU A 682 -8.67 4.81 28.32
CA LEU A 682 -8.80 6.27 28.15
C LEU A 682 -7.48 7.05 28.36
N ASN A 683 -6.39 6.38 28.75
CA ASN A 683 -5.10 6.96 29.16
C ASN A 683 -5.19 7.84 30.42
N LEU A 684 -6.15 7.56 31.32
CA LEU A 684 -6.46 8.41 32.48
C LEU A 684 -5.92 7.89 33.82
N ASP A 685 -5.10 6.82 33.85
CA ASP A 685 -4.51 6.26 35.07
C ASP A 685 -3.83 7.29 35.99
N GLN A 686 -3.09 8.24 35.41
CA GLN A 686 -2.35 9.24 36.19
C GLN A 686 -3.28 10.26 36.85
N ALA A 687 -4.47 10.51 36.28
CA ALA A 687 -5.51 11.28 36.93
C ALA A 687 -6.21 10.43 38.01
N ALA A 688 -6.57 9.19 37.69
CA ALA A 688 -7.27 8.25 38.57
C ALA A 688 -6.52 7.97 39.90
N LYS A 689 -5.18 8.07 39.89
CA LYS A 689 -4.32 7.90 41.07
C LYS A 689 -4.34 9.09 42.05
N LEU A 690 -4.96 10.23 41.70
CA LEU A 690 -5.06 11.42 42.54
C LEU A 690 -6.24 11.35 43.54
N GLU A 691 -6.40 10.23 44.26
CA GLU A 691 -7.63 9.87 45.00
C GLU A 691 -8.26 10.98 45.86
N GLN A 692 -7.45 11.86 46.47
CA GLN A 692 -7.92 12.90 47.39
C GLN A 692 -8.78 13.99 46.73
N ILE A 693 -8.78 14.11 45.40
CA ILE A 693 -9.62 15.10 44.69
C ILE A 693 -11.02 14.57 44.33
N TYR A 694 -11.28 13.27 44.53
CA TYR A 694 -12.45 12.59 43.99
C TYR A 694 -13.54 12.30 45.02
N GLN A 695 -14.78 12.63 44.64
CA GLN A 695 -16.01 12.22 45.32
C GLN A 695 -16.76 11.20 44.45
N VAL A 696 -17.51 10.32 45.10
CA VAL A 696 -18.33 9.29 44.44
C VAL A 696 -19.72 9.23 45.09
N PRO A 697 -20.79 8.90 44.34
CA PRO A 697 -22.15 8.81 44.87
C PRO A 697 -22.44 7.51 45.63
N TYR A 698 -21.54 6.54 45.58
CA TYR A 698 -21.79 5.16 45.99
C TYR A 698 -21.80 4.98 47.51
N GLU A 699 -22.75 4.17 48.00
CA GLU A 699 -22.95 3.87 49.42
C GLU A 699 -21.88 2.92 49.99
N ASP A 700 -21.17 2.17 49.12
CA ASP A 700 -20.09 1.25 49.48
C ASP A 700 -18.68 1.86 49.36
N GLN A 701 -18.55 3.18 49.17
CA GLN A 701 -17.26 3.86 48.92
C GLN A 701 -16.21 3.72 50.04
N ASP A 702 -16.63 3.40 51.26
CA ASP A 702 -15.74 3.16 52.41
C ASP A 702 -15.20 1.72 52.43
N ARG A 703 -15.67 0.85 51.52
CA ARG A 703 -15.17 -0.51 51.26
C ARG A 703 -14.29 -0.59 50.00
N PHE A 704 -14.00 0.53 49.34
CA PHE A 704 -13.21 0.51 48.11
C PHE A 704 -11.76 0.07 48.36
N PRO A 705 -11.17 -0.76 47.48
CA PRO A 705 -9.74 -1.06 47.50
C PRO A 705 -8.87 0.21 47.44
N ALA A 706 -7.66 0.13 48.02
CA ALA A 706 -6.72 1.25 48.01
C ALA A 706 -6.31 1.61 46.57
N GLY A 707 -6.23 2.91 46.25
CA GLY A 707 -5.92 3.36 44.89
C GLY A 707 -7.06 3.16 43.88
N PHE A 708 -8.29 2.88 44.31
CA PHE A 708 -9.46 2.68 43.43
C PHE A 708 -10.44 3.86 43.39
N ARG A 709 -10.44 4.78 44.37
CA ARG A 709 -11.46 5.84 44.51
C ARG A 709 -11.54 6.76 43.29
N GLY A 710 -10.40 7.16 42.72
CA GLY A 710 -10.37 7.97 41.50
C GLY A 710 -10.76 7.21 40.23
N TYR A 711 -10.49 5.90 40.17
CA TYR A 711 -10.96 5.03 39.07
C TYR A 711 -12.49 4.92 39.08
N ALA A 712 -13.10 4.66 40.25
CA ALA A 712 -14.55 4.63 40.42
C ALA A 712 -15.21 5.99 40.12
N ALA A 713 -14.57 7.10 40.49
CA ALA A 713 -15.08 8.44 40.24
C ALA A 713 -15.04 8.83 38.75
N LEU A 714 -13.96 8.50 38.04
CA LEU A 714 -13.90 8.68 36.59
C LEU A 714 -14.91 7.77 35.87
N ALA A 715 -15.02 6.49 36.28
CA ALA A 715 -16.00 5.57 35.72
C ALA A 715 -17.44 6.09 35.87
N TRP A 716 -17.79 6.58 37.05
CA TRP A 716 -19.07 7.26 37.29
C TRP A 716 -19.25 8.50 36.39
N GLY A 717 -18.24 9.38 36.33
CA GLY A 717 -18.28 10.59 35.50
C GLY A 717 -18.45 10.33 34.00
N PHE A 718 -17.94 9.20 33.50
CA PHE A 718 -18.12 8.73 32.13
C PHE A 718 -19.34 7.80 31.94
N ASN A 719 -20.18 7.61 32.96
CA ASN A 719 -21.35 6.73 32.91
C ASN A 719 -21.02 5.26 32.54
N LEU A 720 -19.87 4.77 33.00
CA LEU A 720 -19.55 3.34 33.04
C LEU A 720 -20.28 2.70 34.25
N PRO A 721 -20.91 1.52 34.08
CA PRO A 721 -21.75 0.93 35.11
C PRO A 721 -20.95 0.40 36.31
N GLY A 722 -21.40 0.77 37.52
CA GLY A 722 -21.20 -0.04 38.73
C GLY A 722 -22.21 -1.18 38.79
N SER A 723 -22.26 -1.91 39.91
CA SER A 723 -23.27 -2.95 40.17
C SER A 723 -24.71 -2.42 40.07
N ASN A 724 -24.97 -1.21 40.60
CA ASN A 724 -26.22 -0.47 40.43
C ASN A 724 -26.02 1.04 40.71
N ASP A 725 -27.10 1.84 40.58
CA ASP A 725 -27.10 3.30 40.77
C ASP A 725 -26.53 3.78 42.14
N LYS A 726 -26.54 2.94 43.17
CA LYS A 726 -26.14 3.23 44.55
C LYS A 726 -24.91 2.46 45.02
N THR A 727 -24.54 1.36 44.38
CA THR A 727 -23.46 0.47 44.81
C THR A 727 -22.50 0.21 43.66
N PHE A 728 -21.20 0.43 43.87
CA PHE A 728 -20.22 0.07 42.85
C PHE A 728 -19.93 -1.42 42.87
N ALA A 729 -19.69 -2.00 44.05
CA ALA A 729 -19.22 -3.36 44.30
C ALA A 729 -17.92 -3.73 43.54
N PRO A 730 -16.75 -3.18 43.93
CA PRO A 730 -15.48 -3.43 43.22
C PRO A 730 -15.08 -4.92 43.17
N GLU A 731 -15.45 -5.68 44.20
CA GLU A 731 -15.15 -7.11 44.36
C GLU A 731 -16.08 -8.04 43.53
N GLU A 732 -17.14 -7.51 42.93
CA GLU A 732 -18.13 -8.31 42.19
C GLU A 732 -17.57 -8.82 40.85
N THR A 733 -17.80 -10.11 40.53
CA THR A 733 -17.37 -10.70 39.26
C THR A 733 -18.22 -10.24 38.09
N VAL A 734 -17.59 -9.89 36.98
CA VAL A 734 -18.23 -9.26 35.81
C VAL A 734 -18.53 -10.32 34.74
N THR A 735 -19.77 -10.37 34.25
CA THR A 735 -20.13 -11.26 33.14
C THR A 735 -19.55 -10.79 31.80
N ARG A 736 -19.39 -11.71 30.85
CA ARG A 736 -18.94 -11.40 29.47
C ARG A 736 -19.84 -10.34 28.80
N ALA A 737 -21.14 -10.35 29.04
CA ALA A 737 -22.06 -9.34 28.50
C ALA A 737 -21.90 -7.96 29.15
N GLU A 738 -21.72 -7.88 30.48
CA GLU A 738 -21.40 -6.60 31.14
C GLU A 738 -20.09 -6.03 30.59
N ALA A 739 -19.06 -6.86 30.46
CA ALA A 739 -17.78 -6.45 29.91
C ALA A 739 -17.89 -5.95 28.46
N ALA A 740 -18.72 -6.59 27.63
CA ALA A 740 -19.01 -6.12 26.28
C ALA A 740 -19.61 -4.70 26.29
N VAL A 741 -20.57 -4.42 27.19
CA VAL A 741 -21.15 -3.08 27.36
C VAL A 741 -20.12 -2.07 27.90
N MET A 742 -19.30 -2.45 28.89
CA MET A 742 -18.27 -1.57 29.45
C MET A 742 -17.21 -1.22 28.41
N ILE A 743 -16.75 -2.18 27.62
CA ILE A 743 -15.78 -1.95 26.54
C ILE A 743 -16.40 -1.10 25.44
N MET A 744 -17.59 -1.41 24.95
CA MET A 744 -18.22 -0.60 23.90
C MET A 744 -18.45 0.84 24.33
N ARG A 745 -18.94 1.08 25.55
CA ARG A 745 -19.03 2.45 26.11
C ARG A 745 -17.66 3.12 26.18
N THR A 746 -16.64 2.43 26.68
CA THR A 746 -15.27 2.97 26.79
C THR A 746 -14.68 3.31 25.43
N LEU A 747 -14.99 2.54 24.38
CA LEU A 747 -14.60 2.85 23.00
C LEU A 747 -15.35 4.05 22.45
N GLU A 748 -16.64 4.20 22.76
CA GLU A 748 -17.44 5.38 22.39
C GLU A 748 -16.95 6.64 23.12
N ILE A 749 -16.57 6.53 24.40
CA ILE A 749 -15.91 7.59 25.18
C ILE A 749 -14.52 7.93 24.59
N ARG A 750 -13.69 6.92 24.25
CA ARG A 750 -12.35 7.12 23.65
C ARG A 750 -12.39 7.71 22.24
N GLN A 751 -13.49 7.52 21.51
CA GLN A 751 -13.74 8.17 20.21
C GLN A 751 -14.21 9.62 20.36
N ALA A 752 -14.80 9.96 21.51
CA ALA A 752 -15.28 11.28 21.84
C ALA A 752 -14.18 12.16 22.48
N MET A 753 -13.25 11.55 23.23
CA MET A 753 -12.03 12.18 23.77
C MET A 753 -10.90 12.33 22.75
#